data_AF-A0A3D5KV11-F1
#
_entry.id   AF-A0A3D5KV11-F1
#
_cell.length_a   1.000
_cell.length_b   1.000
_cell.length_c   1.000
_cell.angle_alpha   90.00
_cell.angle_beta   90.00
_cell.angle_gamma   90.00
#
_symmetry.space_group_name_H-M   'P 1'
#
loop_
_entity.id
_entity.type
_entity.pdbx_description
1 polymer ?
#
loop_
_entity_poly.entity_id
_entity_poly.type
_entity_poly.pdbx_seq_one_letter_code
_entity_poly.pdbx_strand_id
1 'polypeptide(L)'
;DIFISYRHNDNRSGWVTDFVNALQEELAATIKEPLSIYFDKNPYDGLLETHDVDDSLKEKLKCLIFIPIISQTYCDPKSFAWNKEFLVFLQQAQADAHGLKVRLTNGNMASRVLPIRIHELDGRDKKTIEDILGPLRAIDFTYQSAGVNRPLRPKDDEAVKSSSQNVYRDQVNKTANAIKEIIAGIQGVNESAPLQKSSEKKESVSPFPRAARKKWSIKFPSLKTLLGISFFLIFTLSAALYYIVTKPQKNNNDQVPTKTSINLPDSIPMSFMAGPLRTGRRAVDISPDGKTIVFVSMDAKGISYLNIRPMGEEKIFRLSGTKGAYSPFFSPDSKWIAFFADDKLFKISVDGSLKETLTQTTMPIDGIWGKDDQIIWSANEGTSFNAIDSRGQNRKILKTTMRFSTRPTMLAADEYLATNTFNETYVVSFTKGVGKLILSNGNCQAIYNHELFFLKGTDLFAVAFDENKQVPVGDPHLIEKGISKDAYSNGQFSIASNGTFVYANGTHTQIGRLVWRSINGEISILSFKPELFGTFSLSPKAKNLSIIIRGEQSGVWNFDMIEPKNNVQLSPQGISSVVWSPNTNWIYFSTYQNGKMQILRRDASGRSEAEVIFTNDSLRAFTDVNKDGVILSMTAEQGGLNEITFLSSDPSSVRYSFTSRRGVNESLAKFIPDDWLAFTSDQTGRSEVFISDLLHPSVRIQVSLEGGEEPLYYASDHTLYFRNGNKLMAISLTFDANRTATLGTARIIFEDDYWVNVPGYSYNISPDGKQFLLVRSEGKRETTEIKVLQNSN
;
A
#
# COMPACT_ATOMS: atom_id res chain seq x y z
N ASP A 1 14.23 21.11 -10.26
CA ASP A 1 14.33 20.80 -8.82
C ASP A 1 14.29 22.05 -7.96
N ILE A 2 13.74 21.91 -6.77
CA ILE A 2 13.60 22.97 -5.76
C ILE A 2 14.27 22.46 -4.48
N PHE A 3 15.06 23.29 -3.80
CA PHE A 3 15.60 22.96 -2.49
C PHE A 3 15.06 23.91 -1.43
N ILE A 4 14.45 23.36 -0.38
CA ILE A 4 13.89 24.10 0.74
C ILE A 4 14.84 23.97 1.94
N SER A 5 15.44 25.09 2.32
CA SER A 5 16.39 25.19 3.43
C SER A 5 15.70 25.84 4.63
N TYR A 6 15.87 25.25 5.82
CA TYR A 6 15.22 25.72 7.04
C TYR A 6 16.08 25.38 8.27
N ARG A 7 15.85 26.04 9.42
CA ARG A 7 16.50 25.65 10.68
C ARG A 7 15.71 24.52 11.30
N HIS A 8 16.37 23.49 11.78
CA HIS A 8 15.73 22.30 12.35
C HIS A 8 14.56 22.60 13.33
N ASN A 9 14.74 23.60 14.19
CA ASN A 9 13.71 24.01 15.15
C ASN A 9 12.42 24.56 14.51
N ASP A 10 12.49 25.09 13.29
CA ASP A 10 11.34 25.60 12.54
C ASP A 10 10.40 24.47 12.08
N ASN A 11 10.88 23.22 12.04
CA ASN A 11 10.08 22.05 11.66
C ASN A 11 9.75 21.12 12.84
N ARG A 12 10.09 21.46 14.09
CA ARG A 12 9.77 20.60 15.26
C ARG A 12 8.28 20.29 15.40
N SER A 13 7.42 21.25 15.05
CA SER A 13 5.96 21.06 15.06
C SER A 13 5.42 20.48 13.75
N GLY A 14 6.29 20.13 12.80
CA GLY A 14 5.92 19.67 11.46
C GLY A 14 5.57 20.79 10.46
N TRP A 15 5.77 22.06 10.80
CA TRP A 15 5.29 23.18 9.96
C TRP A 15 5.89 23.17 8.55
N VAL A 16 7.21 22.97 8.43
CA VAL A 16 7.87 22.92 7.11
C VAL A 16 7.38 21.69 6.35
N THR A 17 7.22 20.54 7.01
CA THR A 17 6.67 19.33 6.39
C THR A 17 5.26 19.56 5.84
N ASP A 18 4.38 20.21 6.59
CA ASP A 18 3.02 20.53 6.16
C ASP A 18 3.02 21.52 4.99
N PHE A 19 3.89 22.53 5.04
CA PHE A 19 4.09 23.47 3.95
C PHE A 19 4.57 22.78 2.67
N VAL A 20 5.54 21.87 2.77
CA VAL A 20 6.04 21.16 1.58
C VAL A 20 4.96 20.26 0.99
N ASN A 21 4.21 19.53 1.80
CA ASN A 21 3.11 18.69 1.30
C ASN A 21 2.06 19.55 0.56
N ALA A 22 1.64 20.67 1.15
CA ALA A 22 0.68 21.58 0.53
C ALA A 22 1.23 22.20 -0.76
N LEU A 23 2.52 22.59 -0.78
CA LEU A 23 3.17 23.12 -1.97
C LEU A 23 3.30 22.07 -3.08
N GLN A 24 3.59 20.81 -2.74
CA GLN A 24 3.66 19.71 -3.70
C GLN A 24 2.32 19.47 -4.39
N GLU A 25 1.23 19.43 -3.61
CA GLU A 25 -0.13 19.31 -4.15
C GLU A 25 -0.48 20.49 -5.07
N GLU A 26 -0.20 21.70 -4.63
CA GLU A 26 -0.50 22.92 -5.40
C GLU A 26 0.35 23.01 -6.68
N LEU A 27 1.63 22.65 -6.63
CA LEU A 27 2.50 22.61 -7.81
C LEU A 27 2.04 21.57 -8.83
N ALA A 28 1.60 20.40 -8.38
CA ALA A 28 1.06 19.35 -9.26
C ALA A 28 -0.22 19.81 -9.99
N ALA A 29 -1.01 20.70 -9.39
CA ALA A 29 -2.15 21.34 -10.04
C ALA A 29 -1.77 22.53 -10.94
N THR A 30 -0.62 23.17 -10.67
CA THR A 30 -0.23 24.46 -11.28
C THR A 30 0.71 24.32 -12.48
N ILE A 31 1.56 23.29 -12.49
CA ILE A 31 2.65 23.04 -13.45
C ILE A 31 2.52 21.62 -14.02
N LYS A 32 2.72 21.46 -15.34
CA LYS A 32 2.54 20.17 -16.02
C LYS A 32 3.75 19.25 -15.87
N GLU A 33 4.93 19.85 -15.81
CA GLU A 33 6.20 19.14 -15.69
C GLU A 33 6.44 18.69 -14.25
N PRO A 34 6.91 17.46 -14.02
CA PRO A 34 7.19 16.99 -12.68
C PRO A 34 8.37 17.77 -12.07
N LEU A 35 8.16 18.35 -10.90
CA LEU A 35 9.19 19.03 -10.12
C LEU A 35 9.54 18.22 -8.88
N SER A 36 10.83 18.03 -8.65
CA SER A 36 11.31 17.45 -7.39
C SER A 36 11.58 18.55 -6.37
N ILE A 37 11.07 18.37 -5.14
CA ILE A 37 11.37 19.22 -3.98
C ILE A 37 12.25 18.44 -3.02
N TYR A 38 13.44 18.96 -2.75
CA TYR A 38 14.35 18.49 -1.74
C TYR A 38 14.10 19.27 -0.44
N PHE A 39 13.86 18.55 0.65
CA PHE A 39 13.86 19.06 2.01
C PHE A 39 14.12 17.88 2.96
N ASP A 40 14.57 18.15 4.18
CA ASP A 40 14.70 17.11 5.20
C ASP A 40 13.34 16.87 5.88
N LYS A 41 12.87 15.63 5.91
CA LYS A 41 11.56 15.28 6.51
C LYS A 41 11.70 14.92 8.00
N ASN A 42 12.92 14.92 8.57
CA ASN A 42 13.15 14.52 9.95
C ASN A 42 13.10 15.72 10.93
N PRO A 43 12.08 15.81 11.82
CA PRO A 43 11.97 16.91 12.79
C PRO A 43 12.84 16.73 14.05
N TYR A 44 13.65 15.66 14.15
CA TYR A 44 14.54 15.39 15.29
C TYR A 44 16.01 15.14 14.94
N ASP A 45 16.33 14.91 13.67
CA ASP A 45 17.72 14.82 13.21
C ASP A 45 18.19 16.22 12.82
N GLY A 46 18.71 16.97 13.79
CA GLY A 46 19.54 18.10 13.45
C GLY A 46 20.78 17.53 12.82
N LEU A 47 20.92 17.63 11.49
CA LEU A 47 22.08 17.21 10.68
C LEU A 47 23.33 17.09 11.57
N LEU A 48 23.58 15.88 12.08
CA LEU A 48 24.75 15.63 12.90
C LEU A 48 25.96 15.95 12.04
N GLU A 49 26.81 16.86 12.54
CA GLU A 49 28.03 17.39 11.91
C GLU A 49 29.13 16.32 11.69
N THR A 50 28.78 15.06 11.41
CA THR A 50 29.74 13.94 11.38
C THR A 50 29.58 12.94 10.22
N HIS A 51 28.60 13.12 9.32
CA HIS A 51 28.63 12.43 8.01
C HIS A 51 29.24 13.36 6.95
N ASP A 52 29.71 12.85 5.83
CA ASP A 52 30.28 13.68 4.74
C ASP A 52 29.16 14.53 4.10
N VAL A 53 28.80 15.62 4.78
CA VAL A 53 27.61 16.44 4.52
C VAL A 53 27.73 17.12 3.14
N ASP A 54 28.96 17.40 2.72
CA ASP A 54 29.26 18.07 1.45
C ASP A 54 28.85 17.23 0.23
N ASP A 55 28.99 15.89 0.28
CA ASP A 55 28.60 15.00 -0.81
C ASP A 55 27.08 14.88 -0.98
N SER A 56 26.32 14.86 0.14
CA SER A 56 24.85 14.82 0.10
C SER A 56 24.22 16.14 -0.36
N LEU A 57 24.89 17.26 -0.11
CA LEU A 57 24.47 18.60 -0.50
C LEU A 57 24.81 18.92 -1.95
N LYS A 58 25.88 18.34 -2.49
CA LYS A 58 26.37 18.63 -3.84
C LYS A 58 25.33 18.40 -4.94
N GLU A 59 24.49 17.38 -4.79
CA GLU A 59 23.38 17.14 -5.74
C GLU A 59 22.15 18.02 -5.44
N LYS A 60 21.84 18.28 -4.16
CA LYS A 60 20.68 19.11 -3.76
C LYS A 60 20.86 20.58 -4.15
N LEU A 61 22.08 21.10 -4.07
CA LEU A 61 22.42 22.50 -4.38
C LEU A 61 22.42 22.81 -5.88
N LYS A 62 22.39 21.79 -6.76
CA LYS A 62 22.11 21.94 -8.19
C LYS A 62 20.64 22.26 -8.48
N CYS A 63 19.82 22.54 -7.46
CA CYS A 63 18.43 22.92 -7.64
C CYS A 63 18.30 24.18 -8.51
N LEU A 64 17.16 24.31 -9.19
CA LEU A 64 16.85 25.47 -10.02
C LEU A 64 16.36 26.65 -9.19
N ILE A 65 15.61 26.37 -8.12
CA ILE A 65 15.03 27.36 -7.22
C ILE A 65 15.36 26.97 -5.77
N PHE A 66 15.81 27.93 -4.99
CA PHE A 66 16.14 27.76 -3.57
C PHE A 66 15.14 28.54 -2.72
N ILE A 67 14.55 27.88 -1.73
CA ILE A 67 13.53 28.46 -0.85
C ILE A 67 14.05 28.43 0.58
N PRO A 68 14.57 29.57 1.10
CA PRO A 68 14.93 29.68 2.50
C PRO A 68 13.67 29.98 3.34
N ILE A 69 13.43 29.16 4.37
CA ILE A 69 12.42 29.40 5.40
C ILE A 69 13.00 30.35 6.43
N ILE A 70 12.69 31.63 6.26
CA ILE A 70 13.17 32.75 7.06
C ILE A 70 12.41 32.80 8.39
N SER A 71 13.10 32.36 9.44
CA SER A 71 12.66 32.36 10.83
C SER A 71 13.52 33.27 11.70
N GLN A 72 13.21 33.34 13.00
CA GLN A 72 14.01 34.09 13.99
C GLN A 72 15.45 33.59 14.15
N THR A 73 15.79 32.43 13.59
CA THR A 73 17.12 31.81 13.75
C THR A 73 17.81 31.47 12.43
N TYR A 74 17.18 31.79 11.29
CA TYR A 74 17.72 31.46 9.98
C TYR A 74 18.87 32.40 9.59
N CYS A 75 18.75 33.70 9.89
CA CYS A 75 19.74 34.73 9.58
C CYS A 75 20.96 34.72 10.53
N ASP A 76 21.47 33.54 10.87
CA ASP A 76 22.65 33.37 11.71
C ASP A 76 23.87 32.99 10.84
N PRO A 77 24.87 33.87 10.69
CA PRO A 77 26.11 33.60 9.95
C PRO A 77 26.97 32.48 10.50
N LYS A 78 26.65 31.89 11.65
CA LYS A 78 27.31 30.69 12.18
C LYS A 78 26.52 29.41 11.88
N SER A 79 25.28 29.53 11.43
CA SER A 79 24.44 28.38 11.17
C SER A 79 24.85 27.64 9.90
N PHE A 80 24.66 26.31 9.94
CA PHE A 80 24.93 25.44 8.80
C PHE A 80 24.08 25.83 7.57
N ALA A 81 22.76 25.97 7.75
CA ALA A 81 21.84 26.36 6.68
C ALA A 81 22.26 27.68 6.00
N TRP A 82 22.76 28.65 6.76
CA TRP A 82 23.25 29.90 6.19
C TRP A 82 24.54 29.74 5.39
N ASN A 83 25.58 29.14 6.00
CA ASN A 83 26.91 29.10 5.40
C ASN A 83 27.09 28.04 4.31
N LYS A 84 26.42 26.90 4.46
CA LYS A 84 26.66 25.70 3.66
C LYS A 84 25.55 25.43 2.64
N GLU A 85 24.37 26.02 2.84
CA GLU A 85 23.27 25.89 1.89
C GLU A 85 23.00 27.22 1.17
N PHE A 86 22.62 28.27 1.92
CA PHE A 86 22.16 29.53 1.34
C PHE A 86 23.26 30.29 0.59
N LEU A 87 24.40 30.57 1.25
CA LEU A 87 25.51 31.29 0.61
C LEU A 87 26.13 30.50 -0.55
N VAL A 88 26.19 29.17 -0.42
CA VAL A 88 26.73 28.29 -1.47
C VAL A 88 25.82 28.29 -2.69
N PHE A 89 24.50 28.19 -2.51
CA PHE A 89 23.56 28.30 -3.62
C PHE A 89 23.68 29.66 -4.32
N LEU A 90 23.78 30.76 -3.57
CA LEU A 90 23.95 32.10 -4.16
C LEU A 90 25.19 32.18 -5.06
N GLN A 91 26.32 31.64 -4.60
CA GLN A 91 27.55 31.62 -5.38
C GLN A 91 27.41 30.76 -6.65
N GLN A 92 26.80 29.57 -6.54
CA GLN A 92 26.57 28.68 -7.68
C GLN A 92 25.61 29.29 -8.70
N ALA A 93 24.49 29.85 -8.22
CA ALA A 93 23.46 30.45 -9.06
C ALA A 93 23.95 31.72 -9.77
N GLN A 94 24.88 32.47 -9.17
CA GLN A 94 25.52 33.61 -9.85
C GLN A 94 26.46 33.18 -10.98
N ALA A 95 27.07 31.99 -10.86
CA ALA A 95 28.05 31.47 -11.81
C ALA A 95 27.45 30.56 -12.90
N ASP A 96 26.21 30.09 -12.73
CA ASP A 96 25.56 29.22 -13.70
C ASP A 96 24.99 29.98 -14.92
N ALA A 97 24.56 29.22 -15.93
CA ALA A 97 24.05 29.75 -17.20
C ALA A 97 22.73 30.54 -17.09
N HIS A 98 21.97 30.37 -16.00
CA HIS A 98 20.68 31.04 -15.80
C HIS A 98 20.81 32.30 -14.95
N GLY A 99 21.87 32.42 -14.15
CA GLY A 99 22.15 33.57 -13.29
C GLY A 99 21.19 33.68 -12.10
N LEU A 100 21.58 34.36 -11.02
CA LEU A 100 20.77 34.41 -9.79
C LEU A 100 19.37 35.03 -10.01
N LYS A 101 19.27 35.97 -10.97
CA LYS A 101 18.02 36.64 -11.32
C LYS A 101 17.60 36.28 -12.74
N VAL A 102 16.34 35.92 -12.91
CA VAL A 102 15.72 35.53 -14.17
C VAL A 102 14.73 36.60 -14.60
N ARG A 103 14.68 36.87 -15.91
CA ARG A 103 13.65 37.72 -16.50
C ARG A 103 12.36 36.94 -16.68
N LEU A 104 11.29 37.37 -16.02
CA LEU A 104 9.96 36.80 -16.16
C LEU A 104 9.33 37.19 -17.50
N THR A 105 8.29 36.45 -17.89
CA THR A 105 7.54 36.69 -19.15
C THR A 105 6.88 38.07 -19.20
N ASN A 106 6.54 38.65 -18.05
CA ASN A 106 6.00 40.01 -17.92
C ASN A 106 7.09 41.11 -17.96
N GLY A 107 8.36 40.75 -18.17
CA GLY A 107 9.49 41.67 -18.26
C GLY A 107 10.16 42.03 -16.92
N ASN A 108 9.56 41.66 -15.78
CA ASN A 108 10.13 41.87 -14.45
C ASN A 108 11.31 40.93 -14.18
N MET A 109 12.19 41.30 -13.26
CA MET A 109 13.27 40.44 -12.78
C MET A 109 12.87 39.75 -11.47
N ALA A 110 12.96 38.43 -11.41
CA ALA A 110 12.76 37.62 -10.21
C ALA A 110 14.06 36.92 -9.80
N SER A 111 14.27 36.76 -8.49
CA SER A 111 15.36 35.96 -7.96
C SER A 111 15.01 34.48 -8.01
N ARG A 112 15.99 33.60 -8.26
CA ARG A 112 15.86 32.14 -8.07
C ARG A 112 15.94 31.73 -6.60
N VAL A 113 16.28 32.66 -5.71
CA VAL A 113 16.01 32.53 -4.28
C VAL A 113 14.62 33.10 -4.01
N LEU A 114 13.71 32.28 -3.49
CA LEU A 114 12.34 32.64 -3.17
C LEU A 114 12.11 32.55 -1.65
N PRO A 115 12.35 33.63 -0.87
CA PRO A 115 12.26 33.58 0.58
C PRO A 115 10.82 33.41 1.08
N ILE A 116 10.64 32.53 2.06
CA ILE A 116 9.38 32.36 2.78
C ILE A 116 9.59 32.82 4.22
N ARG A 117 8.80 33.77 4.68
CA ARG A 117 8.94 34.33 6.02
C ARG A 117 7.85 33.81 6.94
N ILE A 118 8.25 33.19 8.05
CA ILE A 118 7.32 32.58 9.02
C ILE A 118 7.26 33.32 10.36
N HIS A 119 8.15 34.31 10.56
CA HIS A 119 8.18 35.20 11.70
C HIS A 119 8.52 36.62 11.27
N GLU A 120 8.07 37.62 12.03
CA GLU A 120 8.65 38.96 11.92
C GLU A 120 10.11 38.94 12.34
N LEU A 121 10.97 39.56 11.52
CA LEU A 121 12.41 39.65 11.75
C LEU A 121 12.75 40.89 12.55
N ASP A 122 13.74 40.77 13.43
CA ASP A 122 14.33 41.94 14.07
C ASP A 122 15.13 42.79 13.06
N GLY A 123 15.47 44.02 13.44
CA GLY A 123 16.16 44.95 12.55
C GLY A 123 17.55 44.48 12.12
N ARG A 124 18.21 43.62 12.91
CA ARG A 124 19.54 43.07 12.58
C ARG A 124 19.41 41.94 11.57
N ASP A 125 18.55 40.96 11.82
CA ASP A 125 18.34 39.81 10.94
C ASP A 125 17.80 40.23 9.58
N LYS A 126 16.89 41.21 9.56
CA LYS A 126 16.39 41.82 8.33
C LYS A 126 17.54 42.47 7.55
N LYS A 127 18.39 43.25 8.22
CA LYS A 127 19.53 43.88 7.57
C LYS A 127 20.52 42.85 7.03
N THR A 128 20.83 41.80 7.79
CA THR A 128 21.74 40.72 7.40
C THR A 128 21.34 40.06 6.09
N ILE A 129 20.05 39.74 5.91
CA ILE A 129 19.57 39.14 4.66
C ILE A 129 19.43 40.16 3.53
N GLU A 130 19.05 41.40 3.84
CA GLU A 130 18.92 42.47 2.84
C GLU A 130 20.26 42.96 2.29
N ASP A 131 21.34 42.91 3.07
CA ASP A 131 22.69 43.21 2.62
C ASP A 131 23.16 42.21 1.53
N ILE A 132 22.57 41.00 1.47
CA ILE A 132 22.91 39.96 0.51
C ILE A 132 21.93 39.95 -0.69
N LEU A 133 20.62 39.95 -0.43
CA LEU A 133 19.60 39.81 -1.48
C LEU A 133 19.11 41.15 -2.04
N GLY A 134 19.45 42.28 -1.40
CA GLY A 134 18.73 43.54 -1.54
C GLY A 134 17.41 43.51 -0.74
N PRO A 135 16.49 44.47 -0.98
CA PRO A 135 15.23 44.55 -0.22
C PRO A 135 14.49 43.21 -0.16
N LEU A 136 14.14 42.76 1.05
CA LEU A 136 13.59 41.42 1.25
C LEU A 136 12.17 41.33 0.71
N ARG A 137 12.01 40.61 -0.41
CA ARG A 137 10.71 40.30 -1.03
C ARG A 137 10.33 38.85 -0.72
N ALA A 138 9.82 38.63 0.49
CA ALA A 138 9.39 37.31 0.95
C ALA A 138 7.90 37.07 0.73
N ILE A 139 7.50 35.80 0.62
CA ILE A 139 6.10 35.39 0.76
C ILE A 139 5.81 35.19 2.24
N ASP A 140 4.79 35.87 2.75
CA ASP A 140 4.53 36.00 4.18
C ASP A 140 3.59 34.93 4.71
N PHE A 141 4.15 34.00 5.47
CA PHE A 141 3.46 33.00 6.29
C PHE A 141 3.51 33.35 7.78
N THR A 142 3.44 34.64 8.11
CA THR A 142 3.35 35.11 9.50
C THR A 142 1.89 35.33 9.88
N TYR A 143 1.46 34.74 10.99
CA TYR A 143 0.16 35.05 11.59
C TYR A 143 0.27 36.30 12.45
N GLN A 144 -0.52 37.33 12.11
CA GLN A 144 -0.54 38.61 12.82
C GLN A 144 -1.84 38.82 13.58
N SER A 145 -1.70 38.98 14.89
CA SER A 145 -2.71 39.59 15.77
C SER A 145 -2.01 40.36 16.88
N ALA A 146 -2.74 41.18 17.65
CA ALA A 146 -2.15 41.97 18.73
C ALA A 146 -1.31 41.07 19.68
N GLY A 147 0.00 41.34 19.74
CA GLY A 147 0.95 40.60 20.60
C GLY A 147 1.33 39.19 20.14
N VAL A 148 0.96 38.76 18.92
CA VAL A 148 1.23 37.41 18.42
C VAL A 148 2.13 37.47 17.19
N ASN A 149 3.29 36.80 17.27
CA ASN A 149 4.22 36.56 16.18
C ASN A 149 4.54 35.06 16.12
N ARG A 150 3.94 34.35 15.16
CA ARG A 150 4.14 32.90 14.97
C ARG A 150 3.89 32.53 13.50
N PRO A 151 4.27 31.31 13.08
CA PRO A 151 3.94 30.82 11.75
C PRO A 151 2.43 30.68 11.55
N LEU A 152 1.98 31.05 10.36
CA LEU A 152 0.62 30.86 9.85
C LEU A 152 0.38 29.37 9.57
N ARG A 153 -0.74 28.81 10.02
CA ARG A 153 -1.06 27.38 9.89
C ARG A 153 -2.34 27.19 9.07
N PRO A 154 -2.57 26.02 8.45
CA PRO A 154 -3.78 25.75 7.67
C PRO A 154 -5.08 26.05 8.42
N LYS A 155 -5.16 25.67 9.70
CA LYS A 155 -6.34 25.91 10.54
C LYS A 155 -6.64 27.39 10.83
N ASP A 156 -5.69 28.28 10.59
CA ASP A 156 -5.89 29.72 10.82
C ASP A 156 -6.75 30.35 9.71
N ASP A 157 -6.93 29.66 8.56
CA ASP A 157 -7.76 30.10 7.43
C ASP A 157 -9.24 30.25 7.83
N GLU A 158 -9.71 29.44 8.77
CA GLU A 158 -11.08 29.49 9.30
C GLU A 158 -11.29 30.64 10.29
N ALA A 159 -10.21 31.24 10.80
CA ALA A 159 -10.24 32.29 11.83
C ALA A 159 -10.08 33.71 11.24
N VAL A 160 -10.10 33.85 9.92
CA VAL A 160 -9.87 35.12 9.21
C VAL A 160 -11.05 36.07 9.46
N LYS A 161 -10.76 37.23 10.05
CA LYS A 161 -11.76 38.25 10.42
C LYS A 161 -11.68 39.52 9.57
N SER A 162 -10.65 39.65 8.72
CA SER A 162 -10.48 40.79 7.82
C SER A 162 -9.77 40.40 6.54
N SER A 163 -10.01 41.14 5.46
CA SER A 163 -9.34 40.96 4.17
C SER A 163 -7.84 41.27 4.18
N SER A 164 -7.32 41.84 5.27
CA SER A 164 -5.90 42.18 5.44
C SER A 164 -5.05 41.05 6.06
N GLN A 165 -5.69 39.99 6.57
CA GLN A 165 -4.98 38.86 7.17
C GLN A 165 -4.54 37.86 6.10
N ASN A 166 -3.33 37.31 6.25
CA ASN A 166 -2.83 36.27 5.35
C ASN A 166 -3.62 34.97 5.55
N VAL A 167 -4.07 34.38 4.44
CA VAL A 167 -4.66 33.04 4.36
C VAL A 167 -3.58 32.05 3.93
N TYR A 168 -3.35 31.00 4.70
CA TYR A 168 -2.32 29.99 4.48
C TYR A 168 -2.40 29.41 3.08
N ARG A 169 -3.58 28.94 2.67
CA ARG A 169 -3.78 28.35 1.33
C ARG A 169 -3.44 29.32 0.20
N ASP A 170 -3.78 30.60 0.36
CA ASP A 170 -3.45 31.62 -0.64
C ASP A 170 -1.94 31.87 -0.72
N GLN A 171 -1.22 31.81 0.40
CA GLN A 171 0.24 31.95 0.38
C GLN A 171 0.93 30.73 -0.27
N VAL A 172 0.37 29.52 -0.10
CA VAL A 172 0.85 28.32 -0.80
C VAL A 172 0.64 28.49 -2.32
N ASN A 173 -0.55 28.94 -2.74
CA ASN A 173 -0.84 29.21 -4.14
C ASN A 173 0.05 30.32 -4.72
N LYS A 174 0.30 31.41 -3.98
CA LYS A 174 1.27 32.45 -4.38
C LYS A 174 2.67 31.88 -4.57
N THR A 175 3.09 30.96 -3.71
CA THR A 175 4.40 30.30 -3.83
C THR A 175 4.48 29.45 -5.08
N ALA A 176 3.46 28.63 -5.36
CA ALA A 176 3.39 27.81 -6.56
C ALA A 176 3.39 28.66 -7.84
N ASN A 177 2.65 29.77 -7.86
CA ASN A 177 2.62 30.71 -8.97
C ASN A 177 3.97 31.40 -9.20
N ALA A 178 4.66 31.82 -8.13
CA ALA A 178 6.00 32.41 -8.23
C ALA A 178 7.01 31.42 -8.84
N ILE A 179 6.96 30.15 -8.42
CA ILE A 179 7.79 29.07 -8.98
C ILE A 179 7.49 28.88 -10.47
N LYS A 180 6.21 28.84 -10.85
CA LYS A 180 5.78 28.73 -12.25
C LYS A 180 6.31 29.87 -13.10
N GLU A 181 6.21 31.10 -12.64
CA GLU A 181 6.71 32.28 -13.37
C GLU A 181 8.22 32.23 -13.56
N ILE A 182 8.98 31.84 -12.52
CA ILE A 182 10.44 31.69 -12.62
C ILE A 182 10.81 30.62 -13.65
N ILE A 183 10.17 29.44 -13.60
CA ILE A 183 10.42 28.36 -14.58
C ILE A 183 10.09 28.81 -16.00
N ALA A 184 8.95 29.45 -16.20
CA ALA A 184 8.55 29.98 -17.50
C ALA A 184 9.54 31.04 -18.02
N GLY A 185 10.06 31.91 -17.14
CA GLY A 185 11.11 32.86 -17.47
C GLY A 185 12.41 32.18 -17.91
N ILE A 186 12.83 31.13 -17.22
CA ILE A 186 14.04 30.34 -17.58
C ILE A 186 13.85 29.66 -18.95
N GLN A 187 12.68 29.07 -19.18
CA GLN A 187 12.35 28.40 -20.44
C GLN A 187 12.24 29.39 -21.61
N GLY A 188 11.62 30.56 -21.40
CA GLY A 188 11.43 31.58 -22.42
C GLY A 188 12.73 32.26 -22.90
N VAL A 189 13.80 32.21 -22.12
CA VAL A 189 15.13 32.71 -22.54
C VAL A 189 15.73 31.84 -23.66
N ASN A 190 15.38 30.54 -23.73
CA ASN A 190 15.87 29.63 -24.77
C ASN A 190 15.22 29.82 -26.16
N GLU A 191 14.19 30.67 -26.30
CA GLU A 191 13.59 31.02 -27.59
C GLU A 191 14.08 32.36 -28.18
N SER A 192 15.08 33.01 -27.58
CA SER A 192 15.50 34.34 -28.02
C SER A 192 16.92 34.42 -28.61
N ALA A 193 17.00 34.32 -29.94
CA ALA A 193 18.01 34.97 -30.77
C ALA A 193 17.41 35.39 -32.13
N PRO A 194 17.83 36.53 -32.72
CA PRO A 194 17.67 37.90 -32.27
C PRO A 194 16.53 38.63 -33.00
N LEU A 195 15.81 39.52 -32.29
CA LEU A 195 14.86 40.46 -32.88
C LEU A 195 15.58 41.56 -33.65
N GLN A 196 15.43 41.57 -34.98
CA GLN A 196 15.57 42.80 -35.76
C GLN A 196 14.42 43.75 -35.41
N LYS A 197 14.81 44.96 -35.02
CA LYS A 197 13.94 46.12 -34.78
C LYS A 197 12.96 46.35 -35.95
N SER A 198 11.69 46.52 -35.64
CA SER A 198 10.97 47.68 -36.17
C SER A 198 9.80 48.08 -35.27
N SER A 199 9.76 49.38 -35.04
CA SER A 199 8.87 50.19 -34.23
C SER A 199 7.40 50.10 -34.63
N GLU A 200 6.54 50.21 -33.62
CA GLU A 200 5.11 50.48 -33.72
C GLU A 200 4.78 51.67 -34.65
N LYS A 201 3.69 51.52 -35.42
CA LYS A 201 2.72 52.62 -35.59
C LYS A 201 1.32 52.11 -36.01
N LYS A 202 0.37 52.48 -35.14
CA LYS A 202 -1.06 52.80 -35.30
C LYS A 202 -1.83 52.53 -36.61
N GLU A 203 -3.07 52.10 -36.36
CA GLU A 203 -4.35 52.54 -36.96
C GLU A 203 -5.02 51.75 -38.11
N SER A 204 -6.24 51.27 -37.76
CA SER A 204 -7.53 51.33 -38.47
C SER A 204 -7.75 50.69 -39.86
N VAL A 205 -8.74 49.77 -39.87
CA VAL A 205 -9.89 49.59 -40.80
C VAL A 205 -9.64 49.35 -42.31
N SER A 206 -10.07 48.15 -42.75
CA SER A 206 -10.54 47.59 -44.07
C SER A 206 -10.37 48.37 -45.41
N PRO A 207 -10.49 47.75 -46.62
CA PRO A 207 -10.91 46.38 -47.00
C PRO A 207 -10.01 45.63 -48.03
N PHE A 208 -10.35 44.36 -48.28
CA PHE A 208 -9.76 43.42 -49.26
C PHE A 208 -9.47 43.95 -50.68
N PRO A 209 -8.45 43.40 -51.36
CA PRO A 209 -8.44 43.23 -52.80
C PRO A 209 -8.47 41.75 -53.25
N ARG A 210 -9.25 41.53 -54.31
CA ARG A 210 -9.44 40.29 -55.08
C ARG A 210 -8.17 39.80 -55.77
N ALA A 211 -8.02 38.48 -55.94
CA ALA A 211 -7.30 37.91 -57.07
C ALA A 211 -7.92 36.58 -57.58
N ALA A 212 -8.25 36.62 -58.88
CA ALA A 212 -8.32 35.58 -59.90
C ALA A 212 -8.98 34.20 -59.64
N ARG A 213 -10.20 34.02 -60.16
CA ARG A 213 -10.83 32.71 -60.45
C ARG A 213 -10.30 32.12 -61.76
N LYS A 214 -9.75 30.91 -61.69
CA LYS A 214 -9.57 30.00 -62.84
C LYS A 214 -10.91 29.34 -63.17
N LYS A 215 -11.35 29.43 -64.44
CA LYS A 215 -12.56 28.78 -64.95
C LYS A 215 -12.36 27.26 -65.02
N TRP A 216 -13.24 26.49 -64.39
CA TRP A 216 -13.47 25.08 -64.66
C TRP A 216 -14.88 24.90 -65.20
N SER A 217 -15.00 24.28 -66.36
CA SER A 217 -16.27 23.90 -66.99
C SER A 217 -16.76 22.57 -66.42
N ILE A 218 -17.88 22.59 -65.69
CA ILE A 218 -18.53 21.39 -65.13
C ILE A 218 -19.59 20.89 -66.14
N LYS A 219 -19.48 19.63 -66.55
CA LYS A 219 -20.54 18.92 -67.27
C LYS A 219 -21.54 18.37 -66.25
N PHE A 220 -22.83 18.68 -66.42
CA PHE A 220 -23.91 18.18 -65.56
C PHE A 220 -24.25 16.72 -65.89
N PRO A 221 -24.49 15.86 -64.88
CA PRO A 221 -24.95 14.49 -65.09
C PRO A 221 -26.44 14.45 -65.44
N SER A 222 -26.85 13.42 -66.19
CA SER A 222 -28.22 13.23 -66.68
C SER A 222 -29.26 13.04 -65.58
N LEU A 223 -30.53 13.36 -65.88
CA LEU A 223 -31.67 13.31 -64.95
C LEU A 223 -31.86 11.96 -64.21
N LYS A 224 -31.43 10.84 -64.80
CA LYS A 224 -31.51 9.50 -64.17
C LYS A 224 -30.53 9.31 -63.00
N THR A 225 -29.38 9.99 -63.03
CA THR A 225 -28.40 9.94 -61.93
C THR A 225 -28.84 10.78 -60.73
N LEU A 226 -29.55 11.88 -60.97
CA LEU A 226 -30.13 12.73 -59.91
C LEU A 226 -31.27 12.02 -59.14
N LEU A 227 -32.11 11.24 -59.85
CA LEU A 227 -33.19 10.46 -59.24
C LEU A 227 -32.65 9.31 -58.36
N GLY A 228 -31.58 8.63 -58.79
CA GLY A 228 -30.93 7.58 -57.99
C GLY A 228 -30.28 8.10 -56.71
N ILE A 229 -29.63 9.27 -56.78
CA ILE A 229 -29.01 9.92 -55.60
C ILE A 229 -30.10 10.36 -54.61
N SER A 230 -31.24 10.87 -55.09
CA SER A 230 -32.34 11.28 -54.22
C SER A 230 -32.99 10.09 -53.50
N PHE A 231 -33.13 8.94 -54.17
CA PHE A 231 -33.68 7.73 -53.55
C PHE A 231 -32.74 7.15 -52.49
N PHE A 232 -31.43 7.17 -52.76
CA PHE A 232 -30.41 6.74 -51.80
C PHE A 232 -30.38 7.67 -50.58
N LEU A 233 -30.47 9.00 -50.79
CA LEU A 233 -30.53 9.96 -49.69
C LEU A 233 -31.75 9.74 -48.80
N ILE A 234 -32.93 9.57 -49.41
CA ILE A 234 -34.16 9.29 -48.68
C ILE A 234 -34.04 7.98 -47.90
N PHE A 235 -33.52 6.91 -48.50
CA PHE A 235 -33.35 5.63 -47.82
C PHE A 235 -32.36 5.73 -46.64
N THR A 236 -31.26 6.46 -46.81
CA THR A 236 -30.29 6.70 -45.73
C THR A 236 -30.87 7.57 -44.61
N LEU A 237 -31.67 8.59 -44.93
CA LEU A 237 -32.36 9.40 -43.92
C LEU A 237 -33.43 8.59 -43.18
N SER A 238 -34.19 7.73 -43.88
CA SER A 238 -35.18 6.85 -43.28
C SER A 238 -34.54 5.82 -42.34
N ALA A 239 -33.40 5.24 -42.74
CA ALA A 239 -32.65 4.30 -41.91
C ALA A 239 -32.01 4.99 -40.70
N ALA A 240 -31.49 6.21 -40.87
CA ALA A 240 -30.98 7.03 -39.77
C ALA A 240 -32.10 7.43 -38.79
N LEU A 241 -33.28 7.79 -39.30
CA LEU A 241 -34.44 8.12 -38.48
C LEU A 241 -34.99 6.90 -37.75
N TYR A 242 -35.06 5.75 -38.41
CA TYR A 242 -35.40 4.47 -37.78
C TYR A 242 -34.41 4.15 -36.67
N TYR A 243 -33.10 4.25 -36.93
CA TYR A 243 -32.05 4.04 -35.92
C TYR A 243 -32.14 5.01 -34.73
N ILE A 244 -32.54 6.27 -34.96
CA ILE A 244 -32.74 7.28 -33.89
C ILE A 244 -34.00 6.96 -33.07
N VAL A 245 -35.08 6.53 -33.72
CA VAL A 245 -36.37 6.25 -33.07
C VAL A 245 -36.38 4.88 -32.37
N THR A 246 -35.62 3.89 -32.86
CA THR A 246 -35.48 2.57 -32.23
C THR A 246 -34.28 2.46 -31.31
N LYS A 247 -33.47 3.52 -31.18
CA LYS A 247 -32.44 3.57 -30.14
C LYS A 247 -33.18 3.55 -28.79
N PRO A 248 -32.95 2.55 -27.92
CA PRO A 248 -33.49 2.63 -26.58
C PRO A 248 -33.00 3.94 -25.97
N GLN A 249 -33.92 4.81 -25.57
CA GLN A 249 -33.56 6.00 -24.80
C GLN A 249 -32.83 5.49 -23.56
N LYS A 250 -31.52 5.72 -23.52
CA LYS A 250 -30.77 5.67 -22.27
C LYS A 250 -31.45 6.75 -21.42
N ASN A 251 -32.20 6.34 -20.40
CA ASN A 251 -32.69 7.25 -19.38
C ASN A 251 -31.45 7.88 -18.75
N ASN A 252 -31.01 9.03 -19.28
CA ASN A 252 -30.10 9.93 -18.60
C ASN A 252 -30.90 10.65 -17.50
N ASN A 253 -31.34 9.89 -16.50
CA ASN A 253 -31.32 10.42 -15.15
C ASN A 253 -29.86 10.28 -14.72
N ASP A 254 -29.02 11.25 -15.10
CA ASP A 254 -27.72 11.46 -14.44
C ASP A 254 -28.02 12.03 -13.05
N GLN A 255 -28.66 11.20 -12.22
CA GLN A 255 -28.79 11.43 -10.79
C GLN A 255 -27.39 11.23 -10.23
N VAL A 256 -26.74 12.34 -9.89
CA VAL A 256 -25.41 12.32 -9.28
C VAL A 256 -25.51 11.51 -7.99
N PRO A 257 -24.77 10.38 -7.86
CA PRO A 257 -24.87 9.56 -6.67
C PRO A 257 -24.48 10.39 -5.45
N THR A 258 -25.31 10.30 -4.41
CA THR A 258 -25.12 11.05 -3.18
C THR A 258 -24.03 10.38 -2.36
N LYS A 259 -22.94 11.10 -2.12
CA LYS A 259 -21.83 10.66 -1.28
C LYS A 259 -21.97 11.26 0.11
N THR A 260 -22.13 10.41 1.12
CA THR A 260 -22.17 10.80 2.54
C THR A 260 -21.08 10.08 3.33
N SER A 261 -20.85 10.52 4.56
CA SER A 261 -19.86 9.92 5.45
C SER A 261 -20.50 9.69 6.81
N ILE A 262 -20.36 8.47 7.31
CA ILE A 262 -20.75 8.08 8.66
C ILE A 262 -19.51 8.22 9.52
N ASN A 263 -19.56 9.15 10.46
CA ASN A 263 -18.50 9.36 11.44
C ASN A 263 -18.67 8.36 12.59
N LEU A 264 -17.62 7.61 12.87
CA LEU A 264 -17.50 6.73 14.02
C LEU A 264 -16.81 7.49 15.16
N PRO A 265 -17.16 7.22 16.42
CA PRO A 265 -16.43 7.78 17.57
C PRO A 265 -14.98 7.32 17.59
N ASP A 266 -14.07 8.18 18.06
CA ASP A 266 -12.64 7.85 18.25
C ASP A 266 -12.42 6.66 19.20
N SER A 267 -13.39 6.37 20.07
CA SER A 267 -13.36 5.22 20.98
C SER A 267 -13.75 3.89 20.34
N ILE A 268 -14.34 3.92 19.14
CA ILE A 268 -14.78 2.74 18.38
C ILE A 268 -14.45 2.95 16.89
N PRO A 269 -13.16 3.16 16.54
CA PRO A 269 -12.76 3.26 15.15
C PRO A 269 -12.95 1.91 14.46
N MET A 270 -13.20 1.93 13.16
CA MET A 270 -13.15 0.71 12.36
C MET A 270 -11.69 0.32 12.15
N SER A 271 -11.32 -0.89 12.56
CA SER A 271 -9.95 -1.40 12.50
C SER A 271 -9.76 -2.34 11.32
N PHE A 272 -8.71 -2.12 10.54
CA PHE A 272 -8.32 -3.00 9.44
C PHE A 272 -7.40 -4.14 9.90
N MET A 273 -6.98 -4.17 11.17
CA MET A 273 -5.94 -5.05 11.71
C MET A 273 -6.50 -6.14 12.63
N ALA A 274 -7.73 -6.59 12.38
CA ALA A 274 -8.50 -7.46 13.26
C ALA A 274 -8.25 -8.97 13.08
N GLY A 275 -7.44 -9.38 12.10
CA GLY A 275 -7.15 -10.80 11.87
C GLY A 275 -6.21 -11.39 12.92
N PRO A 276 -6.09 -12.74 12.94
CA PRO A 276 -5.09 -13.43 13.75
C PRO A 276 -3.70 -12.80 13.53
N LEU A 277 -2.94 -12.65 14.62
CA LEU A 277 -1.57 -12.11 14.59
C LEU A 277 -1.50 -10.69 14.00
N ARG A 278 -2.59 -9.92 14.17
CA ARG A 278 -2.80 -8.58 13.61
C ARG A 278 -2.63 -8.52 12.09
N THR A 279 -2.99 -9.59 11.39
CA THR A 279 -3.06 -9.56 9.91
C THR A 279 -4.24 -8.69 9.45
N GLY A 280 -4.02 -7.92 8.38
CA GLY A 280 -5.05 -7.03 7.85
C GLY A 280 -6.22 -7.81 7.24
N ARG A 281 -7.47 -7.48 7.63
CA ARG A 281 -8.70 -8.15 7.16
C ARG A 281 -9.74 -7.14 6.69
N ARG A 282 -10.66 -7.59 5.84
CA ARG A 282 -11.91 -6.86 5.56
C ARG A 282 -12.67 -6.63 6.86
N ALA A 283 -13.11 -5.40 7.06
CA ALA A 283 -13.63 -4.91 8.34
C ALA A 283 -15.03 -4.32 8.23
N VAL A 284 -15.65 -4.31 7.05
CA VAL A 284 -16.97 -3.70 6.81
C VAL A 284 -17.83 -4.55 5.86
N ASP A 285 -19.14 -4.57 6.14
CA ASP A 285 -20.17 -5.10 5.23
C ASP A 285 -21.48 -4.32 5.43
N ILE A 286 -22.35 -4.29 4.41
CA ILE A 286 -23.72 -3.72 4.50
C ILE A 286 -24.75 -4.83 4.28
N SER A 287 -25.85 -4.78 5.04
CA SER A 287 -26.94 -5.73 4.89
C SER A 287 -27.55 -5.64 3.48
N PRO A 288 -28.01 -6.76 2.88
CA PRO A 288 -28.63 -6.74 1.55
C PRO A 288 -29.79 -5.76 1.40
N ASP A 289 -30.56 -5.53 2.46
CA ASP A 289 -31.64 -4.53 2.49
C ASP A 289 -31.16 -3.07 2.57
N GLY A 290 -29.85 -2.84 2.72
CA GLY A 290 -29.21 -1.54 2.78
C GLY A 290 -29.43 -0.78 4.09
N LYS A 291 -29.94 -1.42 5.15
CA LYS A 291 -30.34 -0.74 6.38
C LYS A 291 -29.33 -0.80 7.52
N THR A 292 -28.38 -1.73 7.50
CA THR A 292 -27.45 -1.94 8.61
C THR A 292 -26.04 -2.14 8.09
N ILE A 293 -25.09 -1.41 8.67
CA ILE A 293 -23.66 -1.63 8.44
C ILE A 293 -23.12 -2.44 9.61
N VAL A 294 -22.35 -3.48 9.33
CA VAL A 294 -21.50 -4.14 10.33
C VAL A 294 -20.07 -3.72 10.08
N PHE A 295 -19.34 -3.43 11.15
CA PHE A 295 -17.92 -3.17 11.07
C PHE A 295 -17.14 -3.71 12.28
N VAL A 296 -15.85 -3.96 12.08
CA VAL A 296 -14.94 -4.47 13.11
C VAL A 296 -14.23 -3.29 13.78
N SER A 297 -14.28 -3.22 15.11
CA SER A 297 -13.43 -2.33 15.90
C SER A 297 -12.47 -3.16 16.75
N MET A 298 -11.44 -2.50 17.30
CA MET A 298 -10.48 -3.12 18.19
C MET A 298 -10.41 -2.33 19.49
N ASP A 299 -10.31 -3.01 20.63
CA ASP A 299 -10.11 -2.35 21.92
C ASP A 299 -8.62 -2.04 22.19
N ALA A 300 -8.35 -1.37 23.31
CA ALA A 300 -6.99 -1.01 23.73
C ALA A 300 -6.09 -2.23 24.04
N LYS A 301 -6.65 -3.43 24.17
CA LYS A 301 -5.91 -4.68 24.37
C LYS A 301 -5.63 -5.40 23.04
N GLY A 302 -6.01 -4.81 21.91
CA GLY A 302 -5.84 -5.41 20.59
C GLY A 302 -6.90 -6.46 20.27
N ILE A 303 -8.01 -6.52 21.01
CA ILE A 303 -9.07 -7.51 20.82
C ILE A 303 -10.14 -6.92 19.91
N SER A 304 -10.47 -7.63 18.83
CA SER A 304 -11.50 -7.19 17.89
C SER A 304 -12.93 -7.56 18.31
N TYR A 305 -13.89 -6.75 17.87
CA TYR A 305 -15.32 -6.91 18.12
C TYR A 305 -16.15 -6.45 16.92
N LEU A 306 -17.29 -7.10 16.67
CA LEU A 306 -18.28 -6.61 15.71
C LEU A 306 -19.14 -5.52 16.33
N ASN A 307 -19.45 -4.50 15.51
CA ASN A 307 -20.33 -3.41 15.86
C ASN A 307 -21.30 -3.21 14.69
N ILE A 308 -22.54 -2.89 15.02
CA ILE A 308 -23.58 -2.58 14.03
C ILE A 308 -23.93 -1.09 14.12
N ARG A 309 -24.20 -0.51 12.96
CA ARG A 309 -24.71 0.85 12.81
C ARG A 309 -25.92 0.82 11.89
N PRO A 310 -27.15 1.03 12.40
CA PRO A 310 -28.34 1.21 11.56
C PRO A 310 -28.24 2.49 10.73
N MET A 311 -28.67 2.45 9.47
CA MET A 311 -28.49 3.57 8.53
C MET A 311 -29.21 4.86 8.94
N GLY A 312 -30.33 4.73 9.66
CA GLY A 312 -31.14 5.84 10.17
C GLY A 312 -30.82 6.28 11.60
N GLU A 313 -29.83 5.67 12.26
CA GLU A 313 -29.47 6.00 13.65
C GLU A 313 -27.99 6.38 13.75
N GLU A 314 -27.66 7.28 14.68
CA GLU A 314 -26.27 7.59 15.01
C GLU A 314 -25.67 6.57 15.99
N LYS A 315 -26.54 5.83 16.68
CA LYS A 315 -26.12 4.91 17.73
C LYS A 315 -25.43 3.68 17.13
N ILE A 316 -24.27 3.37 17.67
CA ILE A 316 -23.50 2.15 17.37
C ILE A 316 -23.74 1.15 18.50
N PHE A 317 -24.01 -0.09 18.13
CA PHE A 317 -24.20 -1.18 19.09
C PHE A 317 -23.08 -2.21 18.91
N ARG A 318 -22.34 -2.50 19.98
CA ARG A 318 -21.38 -3.59 19.99
C ARG A 318 -22.12 -4.92 20.14
N LEU A 319 -21.83 -5.88 19.28
CA LEU A 319 -22.40 -7.22 19.36
C LEU A 319 -21.65 -8.04 20.42
N SER A 320 -22.33 -8.36 21.52
CA SER A 320 -21.77 -9.16 22.60
C SER A 320 -21.34 -10.56 22.12
N GLY A 321 -20.27 -11.10 22.70
CA GLY A 321 -19.81 -12.46 22.38
C GLY A 321 -19.06 -12.61 21.04
N THR A 322 -18.65 -11.50 20.42
CA THR A 322 -17.88 -11.42 19.16
C THR A 322 -16.40 -11.11 19.37
N LYS A 323 -15.85 -11.50 20.53
CA LYS A 323 -14.43 -11.34 20.85
C LYS A 323 -13.58 -12.01 19.77
N GLY A 324 -12.60 -11.29 19.21
CA GLY A 324 -11.68 -11.82 18.20
C GLY A 324 -12.30 -11.95 16.80
N ALA A 325 -13.47 -11.32 16.56
CA ALA A 325 -14.15 -11.42 15.27
C ALA A 325 -13.44 -10.66 14.16
N TYR A 326 -13.46 -11.22 12.95
CA TYR A 326 -12.96 -10.58 11.72
C TYR A 326 -13.70 -11.10 10.47
N SER A 327 -13.52 -10.39 9.34
CA SER A 327 -14.12 -10.68 8.04
C SER A 327 -15.64 -10.96 8.11
N PRO A 328 -16.47 -10.01 8.60
CA PRO A 328 -17.91 -10.20 8.69
C PRO A 328 -18.58 -10.20 7.32
N PHE A 329 -19.70 -10.91 7.20
CA PHE A 329 -20.59 -10.84 6.03
C PHE A 329 -22.04 -11.17 6.38
N PHE A 330 -22.99 -10.47 5.77
CA PHE A 330 -24.43 -10.65 6.03
C PHE A 330 -25.03 -11.87 5.32
N SER A 331 -26.09 -12.42 5.90
CA SER A 331 -27.01 -13.35 5.23
C SER A 331 -27.87 -12.64 4.18
N PRO A 332 -28.35 -13.35 3.14
CA PRO A 332 -29.19 -12.76 2.08
C PRO A 332 -30.48 -12.12 2.61
N ASP A 333 -31.04 -12.63 3.71
CA ASP A 333 -32.26 -12.14 4.33
C ASP A 333 -32.03 -10.96 5.31
N SER A 334 -30.79 -10.48 5.43
CA SER A 334 -30.39 -9.38 6.32
C SER A 334 -30.60 -9.64 7.81
N LYS A 335 -30.84 -10.88 8.25
CA LYS A 335 -31.11 -11.22 9.67
C LYS A 335 -29.91 -11.74 10.44
N TRP A 336 -28.88 -12.19 9.75
CA TRP A 336 -27.70 -12.80 10.34
C TRP A 336 -26.41 -12.19 9.81
N ILE A 337 -25.38 -12.23 10.64
CA ILE A 337 -24.01 -11.87 10.31
C ILE A 337 -23.15 -13.09 10.58
N ALA A 338 -22.45 -13.58 9.56
CA ALA A 338 -21.41 -14.59 9.73
C ALA A 338 -20.03 -13.92 9.91
N PHE A 339 -19.16 -14.55 10.67
CA PHE A 339 -17.81 -14.04 10.97
C PHE A 339 -16.88 -15.17 11.44
N PHE A 340 -15.58 -14.90 11.42
CA PHE A 340 -14.57 -15.83 11.93
C PHE A 340 -13.99 -15.35 13.25
N ALA A 341 -13.72 -16.29 14.15
CA ALA A 341 -12.97 -16.10 15.39
C ALA A 341 -12.48 -17.47 15.88
N ASP A 342 -11.35 -17.54 16.60
CA ASP A 342 -10.86 -18.77 17.26
C ASP A 342 -10.93 -20.04 16.36
N ASP A 343 -10.47 -19.93 15.10
CA ASP A 343 -10.50 -21.01 14.08
C ASP A 343 -11.88 -21.65 13.88
N LYS A 344 -12.93 -20.84 14.01
CA LYS A 344 -14.32 -21.22 13.82
C LYS A 344 -15.06 -20.19 12.99
N LEU A 345 -16.08 -20.68 12.30
CA LEU A 345 -17.10 -19.88 11.65
C LEU A 345 -18.31 -19.80 12.57
N PHE A 346 -18.77 -18.59 12.85
CA PHE A 346 -19.96 -18.30 13.64
C PHE A 346 -21.00 -17.58 12.80
N LYS A 347 -22.25 -17.62 13.25
CA LYS A 347 -23.26 -16.61 12.89
C LYS A 347 -23.85 -15.98 14.15
N ILE A 348 -24.29 -14.74 14.02
CA ILE A 348 -25.00 -14.00 15.07
C ILE A 348 -26.17 -13.26 14.45
N SER A 349 -27.30 -13.19 15.15
CA SER A 349 -28.44 -12.37 14.72
C SER A 349 -28.05 -10.89 14.71
N VAL A 350 -28.65 -10.10 13.82
CA VAL A 350 -28.32 -8.68 13.68
C VAL A 350 -28.58 -7.88 14.96
N ASP A 351 -29.56 -8.29 15.78
CA ASP A 351 -29.83 -7.69 17.10
C ASP A 351 -28.86 -8.16 18.20
N GLY A 352 -27.98 -9.13 17.91
CA GLY A 352 -27.03 -9.71 18.86
C GLY A 352 -27.63 -10.69 19.87
N SER A 353 -28.92 -11.04 19.76
CA SER A 353 -29.62 -11.89 20.73
C SER A 353 -29.25 -13.37 20.65
N LEU A 354 -28.84 -13.86 19.48
CA LEU A 354 -28.54 -15.28 19.23
C LEU A 354 -27.22 -15.44 18.48
N LYS A 355 -26.28 -16.18 19.09
CA LYS A 355 -24.99 -16.55 18.47
C LYS A 355 -24.88 -18.07 18.37
N GLU A 356 -24.51 -18.56 17.20
CA GLU A 356 -24.31 -19.99 16.92
C GLU A 356 -22.91 -20.24 16.37
N THR A 357 -22.27 -21.33 16.82
CA THR A 357 -21.05 -21.86 16.20
C THR A 357 -21.46 -22.78 15.08
N LEU A 358 -20.99 -22.52 13.85
CA LEU A 358 -21.38 -23.33 12.69
C LEU A 358 -20.41 -24.49 12.47
N THR A 359 -19.11 -24.21 12.43
CA THR A 359 -18.10 -25.24 12.19
C THR A 359 -16.68 -24.78 12.56
N GLN A 360 -15.77 -25.73 12.72
CA GLN A 360 -14.33 -25.45 12.81
C GLN A 360 -13.74 -25.24 11.41
N THR A 361 -12.79 -24.34 11.30
CA THR A 361 -12.08 -24.05 10.06
C THR A 361 -10.63 -23.68 10.33
N THR A 362 -9.74 -24.01 9.40
CA THR A 362 -8.32 -23.73 9.52
C THR A 362 -7.95 -22.55 8.61
N MET A 363 -7.30 -21.54 9.18
CA MET A 363 -6.74 -20.38 8.48
C MET A 363 -7.70 -19.78 7.42
N PRO A 364 -8.94 -19.40 7.82
CA PRO A 364 -9.88 -18.80 6.88
C PRO A 364 -9.44 -17.38 6.49
N ILE A 365 -9.73 -16.97 5.25
CA ILE A 365 -9.37 -15.62 4.77
C ILE A 365 -10.58 -14.68 4.79
N ASP A 366 -11.61 -15.02 4.03
CA ASP A 366 -12.87 -14.29 3.90
C ASP A 366 -13.96 -15.26 3.40
N GLY A 367 -15.22 -14.84 3.49
CA GLY A 367 -16.38 -15.64 3.09
C GLY A 367 -17.52 -14.81 2.52
N ILE A 368 -18.53 -15.52 2.03
CA ILE A 368 -19.77 -14.96 1.52
C ILE A 368 -20.94 -15.86 1.92
N TRP A 369 -22.10 -15.24 2.15
CA TRP A 369 -23.36 -15.95 2.28
C TRP A 369 -24.09 -15.87 0.95
N GLY A 370 -24.13 -16.99 0.26
CA GLY A 370 -24.78 -17.15 -1.02
C GLY A 370 -26.30 -17.32 -0.92
N LYS A 371 -26.92 -17.49 -2.09
CA LYS A 371 -28.30 -17.94 -2.25
C LYS A 371 -28.48 -19.34 -1.65
N ASP A 372 -29.73 -19.72 -1.43
CA ASP A 372 -30.12 -21.02 -0.85
C ASP A 372 -29.44 -21.35 0.49
N ASP A 373 -29.15 -20.30 1.26
CA ASP A 373 -28.63 -20.41 2.62
C ASP A 373 -27.21 -21.03 2.72
N GLN A 374 -26.46 -21.02 1.61
CA GLN A 374 -25.11 -21.54 1.55
C GLN A 374 -24.07 -20.52 2.03
N ILE A 375 -23.19 -20.91 2.94
CA ILE A 375 -22.04 -20.11 3.37
C ILE A 375 -20.78 -20.72 2.76
N ILE A 376 -20.01 -19.91 2.01
CA ILE A 376 -18.78 -20.33 1.35
C ILE A 376 -17.63 -19.47 1.86
N TRP A 377 -16.48 -20.08 2.12
CA TRP A 377 -15.30 -19.35 2.53
C TRP A 377 -14.01 -19.96 2.00
N SER A 378 -12.99 -19.11 1.88
CA SER A 378 -11.63 -19.54 1.61
C SER A 378 -10.98 -20.04 2.89
N ALA A 379 -10.42 -21.25 2.85
CA ALA A 379 -9.78 -21.93 3.96
C ALA A 379 -8.36 -22.42 3.59
N ASN A 380 -7.58 -22.81 4.59
CA ASN A 380 -6.22 -23.34 4.42
C ASN A 380 -5.30 -22.37 3.65
N GLU A 381 -5.38 -21.07 3.96
CA GLU A 381 -4.70 -19.99 3.25
C GLU A 381 -5.06 -19.88 1.74
N GLY A 382 -6.28 -20.27 1.38
CA GLY A 382 -6.78 -20.12 0.01
C GLY A 382 -6.37 -21.23 -0.95
N THR A 383 -6.02 -22.40 -0.43
CA THR A 383 -5.85 -23.63 -1.23
C THR A 383 -7.16 -24.43 -1.40
N SER A 384 -8.21 -24.02 -0.69
CA SER A 384 -9.52 -24.68 -0.77
C SER A 384 -10.64 -23.71 -0.44
N PHE A 385 -11.82 -23.94 -1.01
CA PHE A 385 -13.07 -23.35 -0.57
C PHE A 385 -13.88 -24.39 0.19
N ASN A 386 -14.40 -24.00 1.35
CA ASN A 386 -15.34 -24.81 2.09
C ASN A 386 -16.73 -24.20 1.95
N ALA A 387 -17.77 -25.05 1.96
CA ALA A 387 -19.15 -24.62 1.95
C ALA A 387 -19.98 -25.42 2.96
N ILE A 388 -20.94 -24.77 3.61
CA ILE A 388 -21.95 -25.35 4.51
C ILE A 388 -23.30 -24.66 4.27
N ASP A 389 -24.37 -25.17 4.86
CA ASP A 389 -25.59 -24.36 5.07
C ASP A 389 -25.53 -23.57 6.40
N SER A 390 -26.50 -22.69 6.63
CA SER A 390 -26.53 -21.88 7.87
C SER A 390 -26.75 -22.66 9.15
N ARG A 391 -27.07 -23.96 9.08
CA ARG A 391 -27.18 -24.84 10.25
C ARG A 391 -25.86 -25.55 10.54
N GLY A 392 -24.79 -25.26 9.79
CA GLY A 392 -23.51 -25.95 9.93
C GLY A 392 -23.45 -27.31 9.26
N GLN A 393 -24.45 -27.66 8.44
CA GLN A 393 -24.57 -28.97 7.82
C GLN A 393 -24.13 -28.93 6.34
N ASN A 394 -24.23 -30.08 5.66
CA ASN A 394 -23.94 -30.23 4.23
C ASN A 394 -22.53 -29.76 3.81
N ARG A 395 -21.52 -30.04 4.65
CA ARG A 395 -20.14 -29.61 4.42
C ARG A 395 -19.60 -30.14 3.09
N LYS A 396 -19.21 -29.24 2.20
CA LYS A 396 -18.48 -29.50 0.95
C LYS A 396 -17.11 -28.85 1.01
N ILE A 397 -16.10 -29.52 0.45
CA ILE A 397 -14.73 -29.01 0.33
C ILE A 397 -14.35 -29.04 -1.14
N LEU A 398 -14.09 -27.87 -1.71
CA LEU A 398 -13.54 -27.67 -3.04
C LEU A 398 -12.05 -27.46 -2.92
N LYS A 399 -11.26 -28.43 -3.39
CA LYS A 399 -9.83 -28.22 -3.62
C LYS A 399 -9.69 -27.42 -4.91
N THR A 400 -8.99 -26.29 -4.83
CA THR A 400 -8.62 -25.52 -6.02
C THR A 400 -7.18 -25.82 -6.38
N THR A 401 -6.89 -25.83 -7.67
CA THR A 401 -5.51 -25.85 -8.18
C THR A 401 -4.80 -24.52 -7.93
N MET A 402 -5.55 -23.44 -7.69
CA MET A 402 -5.01 -22.13 -7.36
C MET A 402 -4.50 -22.06 -5.92
N ARG A 403 -3.60 -21.11 -5.66
CA ARG A 403 -3.13 -20.77 -4.31
C ARG A 403 -3.45 -19.33 -3.95
N PHE A 404 -3.55 -19.08 -2.64
CA PHE A 404 -3.92 -17.77 -2.11
C PHE A 404 -5.22 -17.24 -2.72
N SER A 405 -6.18 -18.13 -2.96
CA SER A 405 -7.52 -17.75 -3.42
C SER A 405 -8.24 -17.10 -2.23
N THR A 406 -8.59 -15.82 -2.34
CA THR A 406 -9.05 -15.03 -1.20
C THR A 406 -10.58 -15.00 -1.14
N ARG A 407 -11.22 -13.83 -1.25
CA ARG A 407 -12.67 -13.68 -1.16
C ARG A 407 -13.38 -14.46 -2.28
N PRO A 408 -14.32 -15.37 -1.96
CA PRO A 408 -15.23 -15.94 -2.95
C PRO A 408 -16.33 -14.92 -3.28
N THR A 409 -16.70 -14.84 -4.56
CA THR A 409 -17.87 -14.06 -5.04
C THR A 409 -18.67 -14.97 -5.95
N MET A 410 -19.94 -15.24 -5.61
CA MET A 410 -20.76 -16.14 -6.41
C MET A 410 -21.17 -15.51 -7.73
N LEU A 411 -21.19 -16.35 -8.78
CA LEU A 411 -21.85 -16.02 -10.05
C LEU A 411 -23.32 -16.49 -9.98
N ALA A 412 -24.20 -16.00 -10.85
CA ALA A 412 -25.62 -16.38 -10.88
C ALA A 412 -25.85 -17.87 -11.14
N ALA A 413 -24.91 -18.54 -11.81
CA ALA A 413 -24.86 -19.99 -11.85
C ALA A 413 -24.15 -20.48 -10.58
N ASP A 414 -24.87 -21.19 -9.71
CA ASP A 414 -24.41 -21.71 -8.41
C ASP A 414 -23.28 -22.77 -8.51
N GLU A 415 -22.67 -22.93 -9.68
CA GLU A 415 -21.52 -23.79 -9.95
C GLU A 415 -20.20 -22.99 -10.04
N TYR A 416 -20.21 -21.66 -10.07
CA TYR A 416 -19.00 -20.87 -10.31
C TYR A 416 -18.79 -19.77 -9.28
N LEU A 417 -17.53 -19.57 -8.92
CA LEU A 417 -17.06 -18.52 -8.03
C LEU A 417 -16.02 -17.67 -8.74
N ALA A 418 -16.13 -16.35 -8.66
CA ALA A 418 -14.97 -15.49 -8.83
C ALA A 418 -14.15 -15.48 -7.53
N THR A 419 -12.82 -15.46 -7.65
CA THR A 419 -11.91 -15.30 -6.51
C THR A 419 -10.63 -14.59 -6.94
N ASN A 420 -9.96 -13.95 -5.98
CA ASN A 420 -8.72 -13.24 -6.23
C ASN A 420 -7.51 -14.08 -5.81
N THR A 421 -6.45 -13.98 -6.58
CA THR A 421 -5.11 -14.46 -6.22
C THR A 421 -4.15 -13.31 -6.47
N PHE A 422 -3.55 -12.77 -5.42
CA PHE A 422 -2.72 -11.56 -5.48
C PHE A 422 -3.45 -10.40 -6.20
N ASN A 423 -2.98 -9.96 -7.37
CA ASN A 423 -3.58 -8.88 -8.16
C ASN A 423 -4.43 -9.38 -9.35
N GLU A 424 -4.78 -10.65 -9.35
CA GLU A 424 -5.53 -11.29 -10.43
C GLU A 424 -6.88 -11.79 -9.93
N THR A 425 -7.86 -11.89 -10.83
CA THR A 425 -9.15 -12.55 -10.58
C THR A 425 -9.32 -13.73 -11.51
N TYR A 426 -9.76 -14.85 -10.93
CA TYR A 426 -10.11 -16.07 -11.63
C TYR A 426 -11.57 -16.44 -11.38
N VAL A 427 -12.17 -17.16 -12.33
CA VAL A 427 -13.41 -17.89 -12.13
C VAL A 427 -13.09 -19.37 -11.94
N VAL A 428 -13.57 -19.95 -10.84
CA VAL A 428 -13.35 -21.34 -10.44
C VAL A 428 -14.68 -22.08 -10.49
N SER A 429 -14.69 -23.24 -11.12
CA SER A 429 -15.83 -24.18 -11.05
C SER A 429 -15.82 -24.95 -9.73
N PHE A 430 -16.98 -24.99 -9.05
CA PHE A 430 -17.21 -25.75 -7.83
C PHE A 430 -17.09 -27.27 -8.01
N THR A 431 -17.18 -27.76 -9.24
CA THR A 431 -17.08 -29.20 -9.53
C THR A 431 -15.68 -29.60 -9.95
N LYS A 432 -14.96 -28.72 -10.66
CA LYS A 432 -13.65 -29.04 -11.27
C LYS A 432 -12.45 -28.50 -10.50
N GLY A 433 -12.60 -27.43 -9.73
CA GLY A 433 -11.49 -26.82 -8.98
C GLY A 433 -10.39 -26.18 -9.87
N VAL A 434 -10.68 -25.94 -11.15
CA VAL A 434 -9.79 -25.28 -12.11
C VAL A 434 -10.20 -23.83 -12.28
N GLY A 435 -9.25 -22.91 -12.15
CA GLY A 435 -9.46 -21.47 -12.32
C GLY A 435 -9.20 -21.00 -13.76
N LYS A 436 -10.08 -20.16 -14.27
CA LYS A 436 -9.93 -19.41 -15.52
C LYS A 436 -9.61 -17.95 -15.18
N LEU A 437 -8.45 -17.44 -15.62
CA LEU A 437 -8.10 -16.03 -15.44
C LEU A 437 -9.10 -15.15 -16.19
N ILE A 438 -9.66 -14.14 -15.49
CA ILE A 438 -10.58 -13.16 -16.07
C ILE A 438 -10.09 -11.71 -15.93
N LEU A 439 -9.20 -11.43 -14.98
CA LEU A 439 -8.51 -10.13 -14.83
C LEU A 439 -7.05 -10.35 -14.41
N SER A 440 -6.09 -9.82 -15.18
CA SER A 440 -4.65 -9.94 -14.92
C SER A 440 -4.06 -8.81 -14.08
N ASN A 441 -4.87 -7.80 -13.71
CA ASN A 441 -4.48 -6.68 -12.86
C ASN A 441 -5.74 -6.02 -12.26
N GLY A 442 -6.48 -6.80 -11.51
CA GLY A 442 -7.74 -6.39 -10.91
C GLY A 442 -8.21 -7.43 -9.89
N ASN A 443 -8.79 -6.95 -8.79
CA ASN A 443 -9.38 -7.80 -7.76
C ASN A 443 -10.89 -7.60 -7.71
N CYS A 444 -11.66 -8.61 -8.13
CA CYS A 444 -13.11 -8.63 -8.00
C CYS A 444 -13.53 -8.47 -6.53
N GLN A 445 -14.46 -7.55 -6.30
CA GLN A 445 -15.03 -7.26 -4.99
C GLN A 445 -16.49 -7.72 -4.88
N ALA A 446 -17.23 -7.60 -5.99
CA ALA A 446 -18.63 -7.97 -6.09
C ALA A 446 -19.04 -8.14 -7.56
N ILE A 447 -20.15 -8.84 -7.76
CA ILE A 447 -20.91 -8.83 -9.01
C ILE A 447 -22.30 -8.31 -8.69
N TYR A 448 -22.72 -7.26 -9.38
CA TYR A 448 -23.98 -6.58 -9.14
C TYR A 448 -24.54 -6.03 -10.45
N ASN A 449 -25.84 -6.22 -10.70
CA ASN A 449 -26.52 -5.79 -11.93
C ASN A 449 -25.77 -6.17 -13.22
N HIS A 450 -25.26 -7.41 -13.29
CA HIS A 450 -24.45 -7.92 -14.41
C HIS A 450 -23.15 -7.15 -14.68
N GLU A 451 -22.65 -6.42 -13.69
CA GLU A 451 -21.34 -5.79 -13.73
C GLU A 451 -20.41 -6.42 -12.70
N LEU A 452 -19.15 -6.58 -13.07
CA LEU A 452 -18.06 -6.96 -12.19
C LEU A 452 -17.42 -5.70 -11.64
N PHE A 453 -17.49 -5.54 -10.31
CA PHE A 453 -16.82 -4.49 -9.58
C PHE A 453 -15.45 -4.99 -9.14
N PHE A 454 -14.39 -4.27 -9.51
CA PHE A 454 -13.03 -4.66 -9.18
C PHE A 454 -12.14 -3.49 -8.81
N LEU A 455 -11.16 -3.76 -7.96
CA LEU A 455 -10.12 -2.81 -7.61
C LEU A 455 -8.90 -2.99 -8.52
N LYS A 456 -8.44 -1.88 -9.10
CA LYS A 456 -7.12 -1.77 -9.73
C LYS A 456 -6.31 -0.75 -8.93
N GLY A 457 -5.26 -1.20 -8.26
CA GLY A 457 -4.66 -0.40 -7.19
C GLY A 457 -5.67 -0.22 -6.05
N THR A 458 -6.04 1.03 -5.75
CA THR A 458 -7.09 1.40 -4.79
C THR A 458 -8.34 1.96 -5.45
N ASP A 459 -8.38 2.05 -6.78
CA ASP A 459 -9.49 2.61 -7.52
C ASP A 459 -10.50 1.52 -7.90
N LEU A 460 -11.79 1.79 -7.68
CA LEU A 460 -12.90 0.89 -7.97
C LEU A 460 -13.43 1.16 -9.36
N PHE A 461 -13.41 0.12 -10.18
CA PHE A 461 -13.98 0.11 -11.52
C PHE A 461 -15.16 -0.84 -11.59
N ALA A 462 -16.05 -0.58 -12.53
CA ALA A 462 -17.09 -1.52 -12.96
C ALA A 462 -16.95 -1.80 -14.45
N VAL A 463 -17.27 -3.02 -14.86
CA VAL A 463 -17.34 -3.45 -16.25
C VAL A 463 -18.47 -4.46 -16.41
N ALA A 464 -19.20 -4.43 -17.52
CA ALA A 464 -20.21 -5.44 -17.78
C ALA A 464 -19.59 -6.84 -17.75
N PHE A 465 -20.34 -7.83 -17.27
CA PHE A 465 -19.86 -9.19 -17.08
C PHE A 465 -20.86 -10.19 -17.66
N ASP A 466 -20.44 -10.92 -18.68
CA ASP A 466 -21.23 -12.01 -19.26
C ASP A 466 -21.03 -13.24 -18.39
N GLU A 467 -21.99 -13.49 -17.50
CA GLU A 467 -21.94 -14.60 -16.54
C GLU A 467 -21.97 -15.98 -17.21
N ASN A 468 -22.59 -16.10 -18.38
CA ASN A 468 -22.65 -17.36 -19.13
C ASN A 468 -21.27 -17.69 -19.71
N LYS A 469 -20.56 -16.69 -20.24
CA LYS A 469 -19.21 -16.84 -20.79
C LYS A 469 -18.12 -16.70 -19.73
N GLN A 470 -18.45 -16.19 -18.56
CA GLN A 470 -17.55 -15.90 -17.45
C GLN A 470 -16.41 -14.99 -17.90
N VAL A 471 -16.76 -13.85 -18.49
CA VAL A 471 -15.81 -12.85 -18.97
C VAL A 471 -16.34 -11.42 -18.80
N PRO A 472 -15.47 -10.46 -18.46
CA PRO A 472 -15.76 -9.04 -18.64
C PRO A 472 -16.05 -8.71 -20.11
N VAL A 473 -16.93 -7.73 -20.34
CA VAL A 473 -17.36 -7.27 -21.67
C VAL A 473 -17.28 -5.76 -21.74
N GLY A 474 -16.52 -5.24 -22.70
CA GLY A 474 -16.35 -3.80 -22.92
C GLY A 474 -15.28 -3.17 -22.02
N ASP A 475 -15.26 -1.85 -22.00
CA ASP A 475 -14.25 -1.07 -21.28
C ASP A 475 -14.70 -0.78 -19.84
N PRO A 476 -13.84 -0.99 -18.84
CA PRO A 476 -14.12 -0.61 -17.46
C PRO A 476 -14.27 0.90 -17.29
N HIS A 477 -15.18 1.33 -16.42
CA HIS A 477 -15.35 2.72 -16.03
C HIS A 477 -15.15 2.90 -14.52
N LEU A 478 -14.62 4.05 -14.14
CA LEU A 478 -14.30 4.38 -12.75
C LEU A 478 -15.58 4.69 -11.96
N ILE A 479 -15.75 4.05 -10.80
CA ILE A 479 -16.84 4.27 -9.85
C ILE A 479 -16.38 5.18 -8.71
N GLU A 480 -15.24 4.87 -8.11
CA GLU A 480 -14.74 5.58 -6.91
C GLU A 480 -13.22 5.41 -6.77
N LYS A 481 -12.56 6.34 -6.09
CA LYS A 481 -11.11 6.31 -5.87
C LYS A 481 -10.75 6.05 -4.42
N GLY A 482 -9.58 5.43 -4.21
CA GLY A 482 -8.93 5.39 -2.90
C GLY A 482 -9.59 4.45 -1.89
N ILE A 483 -10.16 3.33 -2.32
CA ILE A 483 -10.67 2.27 -1.45
C ILE A 483 -9.49 1.53 -0.81
N SER A 484 -9.50 1.46 0.52
CA SER A 484 -8.50 0.74 1.32
C SER A 484 -8.52 -0.76 1.00
N LYS A 485 -7.35 -1.41 1.02
CA LYS A 485 -7.20 -2.87 0.80
C LYS A 485 -6.60 -3.58 2.02
N ASP A 486 -7.17 -4.74 2.36
CA ASP A 486 -6.66 -5.64 3.40
C ASP A 486 -5.37 -6.37 2.96
N ALA A 487 -4.83 -7.25 3.80
CA ALA A 487 -3.58 -7.95 3.50
C ALA A 487 -3.67 -8.96 2.33
N TYR A 488 -4.88 -9.29 1.90
CA TYR A 488 -5.21 -10.29 0.89
C TYR A 488 -5.82 -9.64 -0.37
N SER A 489 -5.61 -8.33 -0.52
CA SER A 489 -6.11 -7.55 -1.64
C SER A 489 -7.65 -7.46 -1.76
N ASN A 490 -8.38 -7.74 -0.68
CA ASN A 490 -9.81 -7.44 -0.60
C ASN A 490 -10.00 -5.97 -0.22
N GLY A 491 -10.95 -5.31 -0.86
CA GLY A 491 -11.33 -3.94 -0.54
C GLY A 491 -12.11 -3.84 0.77
N GLN A 492 -11.92 -2.73 1.48
CA GLN A 492 -12.83 -2.30 2.53
C GLN A 492 -14.08 -1.71 1.86
N PHE A 493 -14.89 -2.59 1.25
CA PHE A 493 -16.00 -2.27 0.37
C PHE A 493 -17.10 -3.33 0.47
N SER A 494 -18.35 -2.89 0.39
CA SER A 494 -19.53 -3.75 0.23
C SER A 494 -20.65 -3.02 -0.49
N ILE A 495 -21.57 -3.77 -1.07
CA ILE A 495 -22.71 -3.27 -1.84
C ILE A 495 -23.99 -3.97 -1.40
N ALA A 496 -25.05 -3.19 -1.16
CA ALA A 496 -26.39 -3.68 -0.87
C ALA A 496 -27.18 -3.94 -2.16
N SER A 497 -28.27 -4.72 -2.07
CA SER A 497 -29.12 -5.07 -3.22
C SER A 497 -29.77 -3.85 -3.88
N ASN A 498 -29.96 -2.77 -3.12
CA ASN A 498 -30.49 -1.50 -3.63
C ASN A 498 -29.44 -0.59 -4.29
N GLY A 499 -28.18 -1.06 -4.42
CA GLY A 499 -27.09 -0.30 -5.04
C GLY A 499 -26.40 0.69 -4.10
N THR A 500 -26.70 0.67 -2.80
CA THR A 500 -25.93 1.44 -1.80
C THR A 500 -24.57 0.79 -1.58
N PHE A 501 -23.50 1.55 -1.78
CA PHE A 501 -22.14 1.11 -1.47
C PHE A 501 -21.70 1.67 -0.13
N VAL A 502 -20.96 0.87 0.63
CA VAL A 502 -20.20 1.33 1.79
C VAL A 502 -18.74 0.98 1.60
N TYR A 503 -17.85 1.90 1.98
CA TYR A 503 -16.42 1.66 1.87
C TYR A 503 -15.62 2.53 2.82
N ALA A 504 -14.33 2.22 2.96
CA ALA A 504 -13.40 3.08 3.65
C ALA A 504 -12.23 3.51 2.76
N ASN A 505 -11.88 4.78 2.91
CA ASN A 505 -10.74 5.36 2.21
C ASN A 505 -9.43 4.89 2.81
N GLY A 506 -8.45 4.64 1.94
CA GLY A 506 -7.09 4.33 2.36
C GLY A 506 -6.25 3.77 1.22
N THR A 507 -5.14 3.16 1.62
CA THR A 507 -4.25 2.44 0.73
C THR A 507 -4.27 0.96 1.07
N HIS A 508 -3.39 0.17 0.47
CA HIS A 508 -3.22 -1.21 0.87
C HIS A 508 -2.48 -1.26 2.22
N THR A 509 -3.06 -1.93 3.21
CA THR A 509 -2.53 -2.04 4.59
C THR A 509 -1.12 -2.67 4.69
N GLN A 510 -0.68 -3.37 3.64
CA GLN A 510 0.60 -4.05 3.53
C GLN A 510 1.65 -3.25 2.74
N ILE A 511 1.27 -2.15 2.07
CA ILE A 511 2.27 -1.25 1.48
C ILE A 511 3.01 -0.58 2.63
N GLY A 512 4.33 -0.71 2.61
CA GLY A 512 5.18 -0.17 3.66
C GLY A 512 6.58 0.13 3.17
N ARG A 513 7.37 0.76 4.04
CA ARG A 513 8.80 1.02 3.83
C ARG A 513 9.63 0.02 4.62
N LEU A 514 10.79 -0.33 4.06
CA LEU A 514 11.84 -0.99 4.81
C LEU A 514 12.50 0.03 5.75
N VAL A 515 12.64 -0.33 7.02
CA VAL A 515 13.24 0.52 8.05
C VAL A 515 14.18 -0.30 8.92
N TRP A 516 15.27 0.33 9.35
CA TRP A 516 16.00 -0.11 10.54
C TRP A 516 15.36 0.51 11.77
N ARG A 517 15.04 -0.33 12.75
CA ARG A 517 14.56 0.11 14.05
C ARG A 517 15.52 -0.33 15.13
N SER A 518 16.00 0.58 15.95
CA SER A 518 16.82 0.26 17.11
C SER A 518 15.99 -0.14 18.33
N ILE A 519 16.63 -0.74 19.33
CA ILE A 519 16.00 -1.05 20.61
C ILE A 519 15.53 0.19 21.39
N ASN A 520 16.20 1.34 21.22
CA ASN A 520 15.77 2.61 21.84
C ASN A 520 14.66 3.34 21.05
N GLY A 521 14.18 2.75 19.96
CA GLY A 521 13.03 3.24 19.20
C GLY A 521 13.35 4.21 18.06
N GLU A 522 14.63 4.45 17.77
CA GLU A 522 15.04 5.21 16.59
C GLU A 522 14.70 4.42 15.31
N ILE A 523 14.20 5.12 14.30
CA ILE A 523 13.78 4.54 13.03
C ILE A 523 14.55 5.23 11.90
N SER A 524 15.33 4.44 11.17
CA SER A 524 16.03 4.87 9.95
C SER A 524 15.33 4.27 8.74
N ILE A 525 14.73 5.12 7.92
CA ILE A 525 14.03 4.70 6.70
C ILE A 525 15.05 4.41 5.61
N LEU A 526 14.97 3.23 5.01
CA LEU A 526 15.82 2.88 3.87
C LEU A 526 15.29 3.53 2.60
N SER A 527 16.19 3.89 1.69
CA SER A 527 15.88 4.60 0.43
C SER A 527 15.21 3.72 -0.64
N PHE A 528 14.35 2.79 -0.23
CA PHE A 528 13.48 2.01 -1.11
C PHE A 528 12.11 2.69 -1.21
N LYS A 529 11.48 2.57 -2.38
CA LYS A 529 10.09 3.00 -2.52
C LYS A 529 9.17 2.11 -1.67
N PRO A 530 8.08 2.65 -1.12
CA PRO A 530 7.06 1.84 -0.48
C PRO A 530 6.49 0.84 -1.47
N GLU A 531 6.41 -0.43 -1.07
CA GLU A 531 5.91 -1.52 -1.90
C GLU A 531 5.18 -2.54 -1.03
N LEU A 532 4.46 -3.47 -1.65
CA LEU A 532 4.01 -4.69 -0.98
C LEU A 532 5.19 -5.67 -0.85
N PHE A 533 6.00 -5.43 0.17
CA PHE A 533 7.10 -6.31 0.52
C PHE A 533 6.57 -7.63 1.10
N GLY A 534 7.13 -8.74 0.64
CA GLY A 534 6.94 -10.08 1.19
C GLY A 534 8.08 -10.45 2.15
N THR A 535 8.35 -11.75 2.27
CA THR A 535 9.51 -12.25 3.03
C THR A 535 10.81 -11.64 2.52
N PHE A 536 11.74 -11.41 3.44
CA PHE A 536 13.07 -10.94 3.13
C PHE A 536 14.14 -11.60 4.00
N SER A 537 15.37 -11.59 3.50
CA SER A 537 16.53 -12.21 4.14
C SER A 537 17.77 -11.38 3.87
N LEU A 538 18.53 -11.07 4.92
CA LEU A 538 19.84 -10.45 4.81
C LEU A 538 20.90 -11.48 4.47
N SER A 539 21.84 -11.06 3.61
CA SER A 539 23.10 -11.79 3.44
C SER A 539 23.85 -11.93 4.78
N PRO A 540 24.71 -12.94 4.96
CA PRO A 540 25.42 -13.17 6.23
C PRO A 540 26.22 -11.96 6.76
N LYS A 541 26.65 -11.05 5.88
CA LYS A 541 27.36 -9.80 6.23
C LYS A 541 26.46 -8.55 6.14
N ALA A 542 25.16 -8.71 5.95
CA ALA A 542 24.15 -7.67 5.77
C ALA A 542 24.48 -6.60 4.70
N LYS A 543 25.30 -6.95 3.71
CA LYS A 543 25.59 -6.06 2.56
C LYS A 543 24.49 -6.07 1.51
N ASN A 544 23.75 -7.17 1.44
CA ASN A 544 22.66 -7.35 0.52
C ASN A 544 21.39 -7.80 1.26
N LEU A 545 20.25 -7.40 0.73
CA LEU A 545 18.90 -7.76 1.16
C LEU A 545 18.17 -8.44 0.00
N SER A 546 17.85 -9.71 0.18
CA SER A 546 16.99 -10.43 -0.77
C SER A 546 15.54 -10.34 -0.31
N ILE A 547 14.65 -9.96 -1.21
CA ILE A 547 13.27 -9.62 -0.86
C ILE A 547 12.30 -10.00 -1.97
N ILE A 548 11.11 -10.46 -1.57
CA ILE A 548 9.98 -10.64 -2.48
C ILE A 548 9.21 -9.32 -2.55
N ILE A 549 8.88 -8.87 -3.76
CA ILE A 549 8.00 -7.72 -4.00
C ILE A 549 6.75 -8.22 -4.73
N ARG A 550 5.58 -7.74 -4.32
CA ARG A 550 4.27 -8.12 -4.90
C ARG A 550 3.50 -6.87 -5.36
N GLY A 551 3.95 -6.25 -6.43
CA GLY A 551 3.38 -4.98 -6.91
C GLY A 551 3.80 -4.68 -8.34
N GLU A 552 4.05 -3.41 -8.64
CA GLU A 552 4.54 -2.99 -9.96
C GLU A 552 5.88 -3.67 -10.30
N GLN A 553 6.75 -3.84 -9.31
CA GLN A 553 8.05 -4.50 -9.45
C GLN A 553 8.03 -5.96 -8.98
N SER A 554 6.94 -6.69 -9.26
CA SER A 554 6.77 -8.07 -8.80
C SER A 554 7.97 -8.95 -9.12
N GLY A 555 8.39 -9.77 -8.15
CA GLY A 555 9.50 -10.70 -8.31
C GLY A 555 10.35 -10.87 -7.05
N VAL A 556 11.46 -11.59 -7.22
CA VAL A 556 12.50 -11.73 -6.20
C VAL A 556 13.65 -10.81 -6.57
N TRP A 557 13.99 -9.92 -5.66
CA TRP A 557 15.04 -8.93 -5.83
C TRP A 557 16.16 -9.15 -4.84
N ASN A 558 17.38 -8.86 -5.26
CA ASN A 558 18.54 -8.71 -4.41
C ASN A 558 19.00 -7.26 -4.44
N PHE A 559 18.92 -6.59 -3.30
CA PHE A 559 19.25 -5.19 -3.14
C PHE A 559 20.60 -5.02 -2.44
N ASP A 560 21.45 -4.17 -3.01
CA ASP A 560 22.68 -3.75 -2.38
C ASP A 560 22.35 -2.66 -1.34
N MET A 561 22.69 -2.91 -0.09
CA MET A 561 22.39 -2.03 1.04
C MET A 561 23.37 -0.85 1.15
N ILE A 562 24.48 -0.87 0.41
CA ILE A 562 25.51 0.18 0.38
C ILE A 562 25.36 1.02 -0.90
N GLU A 563 25.15 0.36 -2.04
CA GLU A 563 24.99 1.00 -3.35
C GLU A 563 23.64 0.62 -4.01
N PRO A 564 22.51 1.24 -3.61
CA PRO A 564 21.16 0.86 -4.06
C PRO A 564 20.91 0.92 -5.58
N LYS A 565 21.86 1.44 -6.37
CA LYS A 565 21.80 1.44 -7.84
C LYS A 565 22.16 0.09 -8.47
N ASN A 566 22.77 -0.82 -7.71
CA ASN A 566 23.25 -2.13 -8.19
C ASN A 566 22.26 -3.27 -7.94
N ASN A 567 20.98 -2.97 -7.76
CA ASN A 567 19.93 -3.95 -7.47
C ASN A 567 19.71 -4.92 -8.65
N VAL A 568 19.52 -6.20 -8.33
CA VAL A 568 19.36 -7.28 -9.32
C VAL A 568 18.02 -7.98 -9.13
N GLN A 569 17.24 -8.13 -10.20
CA GLN A 569 16.07 -9.01 -10.19
C GLN A 569 16.53 -10.45 -10.41
N LEU A 570 16.37 -11.30 -9.39
CA LEU A 570 16.75 -12.72 -9.45
C LEU A 570 15.72 -13.55 -10.20
N SER A 571 14.45 -13.17 -10.12
CA SER A 571 13.34 -13.82 -10.81
C SER A 571 12.16 -12.86 -10.97
N PRO A 572 11.48 -12.81 -12.13
CA PRO A 572 10.23 -12.07 -12.29
C PRO A 572 9.05 -12.73 -11.55
N GLN A 573 9.24 -13.96 -11.08
CA GLN A 573 8.26 -14.74 -10.33
C GLN A 573 8.81 -15.03 -8.93
N GLY A 574 8.03 -14.75 -7.89
CA GLY A 574 8.40 -15.02 -6.51
C GLY A 574 7.13 -15.10 -5.66
N ILE A 575 7.06 -16.07 -4.76
CA ILE A 575 5.81 -16.36 -4.05
C ILE A 575 5.95 -16.24 -2.55
N SER A 576 6.54 -17.21 -1.87
CA SER A 576 6.37 -17.36 -0.42
C SER A 576 7.66 -17.36 0.39
N SER A 577 8.83 -17.49 -0.23
CA SER A 577 10.08 -17.70 0.50
C SER A 577 11.29 -17.18 -0.26
N VAL A 578 12.19 -16.51 0.46
CA VAL A 578 13.53 -16.14 0.01
C VAL A 578 14.50 -16.23 1.18
N VAL A 579 15.62 -16.94 1.01
CA VAL A 579 16.59 -17.18 2.08
C VAL A 579 18.01 -17.18 1.50
N TRP A 580 18.93 -16.53 2.18
CA TRP A 580 20.36 -16.61 1.88
C TRP A 580 20.97 -17.92 2.37
N SER A 581 21.88 -18.48 1.58
CA SER A 581 22.79 -19.50 2.08
C SER A 581 23.70 -18.92 3.18
N PRO A 582 23.96 -19.67 4.27
CA PRO A 582 24.80 -19.19 5.37
C PRO A 582 26.29 -19.09 5.01
N ASN A 583 26.77 -19.84 4.01
CA ASN A 583 28.19 -19.99 3.69
C ASN A 583 28.57 -19.68 2.24
N THR A 584 27.60 -19.46 1.35
CA THR A 584 27.85 -19.21 -0.08
C THR A 584 27.14 -17.96 -0.56
N ASN A 585 27.36 -17.59 -1.82
CA ASN A 585 26.68 -16.47 -2.47
C ASN A 585 25.33 -16.88 -3.10
N TRP A 586 24.79 -18.05 -2.75
CA TRP A 586 23.53 -18.56 -3.27
C TRP A 586 22.33 -18.01 -2.50
N ILE A 587 21.28 -17.68 -3.25
CA ILE A 587 19.98 -17.27 -2.71
C ILE A 587 18.94 -18.29 -3.18
N TYR A 588 18.21 -18.84 -2.22
CA TYR A 588 17.11 -19.77 -2.44
C TYR A 588 15.81 -18.98 -2.47
N PHE A 589 14.92 -19.26 -3.42
CA PHE A 589 13.60 -18.64 -3.49
C PHE A 589 12.53 -19.60 -4.04
N SER A 590 11.28 -19.33 -3.68
CA SER A 590 10.13 -20.13 -4.15
C SER A 590 9.41 -19.51 -5.33
N THR A 591 9.08 -20.34 -6.31
CA THR A 591 8.21 -20.01 -7.45
C THR A 591 7.08 -21.03 -7.55
N TYR A 592 6.08 -20.71 -8.39
CA TYR A 592 5.01 -21.64 -8.74
C TYR A 592 4.92 -21.69 -10.26
N GLN A 593 5.21 -22.87 -10.81
CA GLN A 593 5.20 -23.10 -12.24
C GLN A 593 4.46 -24.42 -12.52
N ASN A 594 3.62 -24.41 -13.55
CA ASN A 594 2.87 -25.60 -14.00
C ASN A 594 2.09 -26.30 -12.89
N GLY A 595 1.49 -25.53 -11.97
CA GLY A 595 0.69 -26.07 -10.88
C GLY A 595 1.50 -26.55 -9.65
N LYS A 596 2.84 -26.41 -9.67
CA LYS A 596 3.73 -26.96 -8.63
C LYS A 596 4.59 -25.87 -8.00
N MET A 597 4.81 -25.99 -6.69
CA MET A 597 5.81 -25.17 -6.01
C MET A 597 7.20 -25.70 -6.29
N GLN A 598 8.11 -24.77 -6.57
CA GLN A 598 9.52 -25.07 -6.80
C GLN A 598 10.38 -24.27 -5.83
N ILE A 599 11.46 -24.90 -5.38
CA ILE A 599 12.58 -24.19 -4.74
C ILE A 599 13.66 -24.10 -5.79
N LEU A 600 14.04 -22.87 -6.12
CA LEU A 600 15.17 -22.59 -6.98
C LEU A 600 16.27 -21.92 -6.17
N ARG A 601 17.50 -22.01 -6.66
CA ARG A 601 18.59 -21.15 -6.20
C ARG A 601 19.27 -20.44 -7.36
N ARG A 602 19.80 -19.25 -7.08
CA ARG A 602 20.57 -18.45 -8.03
C ARG A 602 21.70 -17.74 -7.30
N ASP A 603 22.81 -17.49 -7.99
CA ASP A 603 23.89 -16.68 -7.45
C ASP A 603 23.40 -15.24 -7.22
N ALA A 604 23.89 -14.57 -6.18
CA ALA A 604 23.43 -13.24 -5.80
C ALA A 604 23.67 -12.14 -6.84
N SER A 605 24.62 -12.35 -7.76
CA SER A 605 24.81 -11.44 -8.91
C SER A 605 23.70 -11.56 -9.96
N GLY A 606 22.88 -12.61 -9.89
CA GLY A 606 21.87 -12.95 -10.88
C GLY A 606 22.43 -13.33 -12.25
N ARG A 607 23.75 -13.49 -12.41
CA ARG A 607 24.37 -13.81 -13.71
C ARG A 607 24.25 -15.29 -14.09
N SER A 608 24.13 -16.18 -13.11
CA SER A 608 23.90 -17.60 -13.35
C SER A 608 22.47 -17.85 -13.80
N GLU A 609 22.19 -18.98 -14.43
CA GLU A 609 20.82 -19.48 -14.53
C GLU A 609 20.31 -19.90 -13.14
N ALA A 610 18.99 -19.94 -12.98
CA ALA A 610 18.37 -20.44 -11.76
C ALA A 610 18.30 -21.97 -11.79
N GLU A 611 18.81 -22.61 -10.74
CA GLU A 611 18.83 -24.06 -10.60
C GLU A 611 17.60 -24.53 -9.82
N VAL A 612 16.85 -25.51 -10.35
CA VAL A 612 15.74 -26.13 -9.62
C VAL A 612 16.30 -27.14 -8.63
N ILE A 613 16.07 -26.90 -7.35
CA ILE A 613 16.53 -27.76 -6.24
C ILE A 613 15.46 -28.76 -5.84
N PHE A 614 14.20 -28.32 -5.83
CA PHE A 614 13.09 -29.15 -5.40
C PHE A 614 11.79 -28.77 -6.10
N THR A 615 10.92 -29.75 -6.36
CA THR A 615 9.57 -29.54 -6.90
C THR A 615 8.60 -30.48 -6.18
N ASN A 616 7.57 -29.93 -5.54
CA ASN A 616 6.59 -30.72 -4.80
C ASN A 616 5.25 -29.97 -4.68
N ASP A 617 4.16 -30.73 -4.76
CA ASP A 617 2.79 -30.22 -4.71
C ASP A 617 2.37 -29.84 -3.27
N SER A 618 2.97 -30.48 -2.26
CA SER A 618 2.69 -30.23 -0.83
C SER A 618 3.52 -29.10 -0.22
N LEU A 619 4.56 -28.61 -0.89
CA LEU A 619 5.40 -27.51 -0.39
C LEU A 619 4.59 -26.24 -0.23
N ARG A 620 4.64 -25.57 0.92
CA ARG A 620 3.98 -24.29 1.21
C ARG A 620 4.97 -23.13 1.14
N ALA A 621 6.02 -23.25 1.95
CA ALA A 621 7.10 -22.28 2.08
C ALA A 621 8.37 -23.01 2.56
N PHE A 622 9.49 -22.32 2.59
CA PHE A 622 10.67 -22.74 3.33
C PHE A 622 11.27 -21.54 4.05
N THR A 623 11.97 -21.81 5.14
CA THR A 623 12.28 -20.80 6.14
C THR A 623 13.77 -20.70 6.41
N ASP A 624 14.53 -21.77 6.17
CA ASP A 624 15.97 -21.76 6.42
C ASP A 624 16.73 -22.75 5.54
N VAL A 625 18.04 -22.55 5.45
CA VAL A 625 18.98 -23.51 4.84
C VAL A 625 20.26 -23.57 5.67
N ASN A 626 20.74 -24.77 5.98
CA ASN A 626 21.99 -24.95 6.72
C ASN A 626 23.23 -24.95 5.79
N LYS A 627 24.42 -25.12 6.37
CA LYS A 627 25.70 -25.12 5.64
C LYS A 627 25.86 -26.28 4.66
N ASP A 628 25.15 -27.38 4.90
CA ASP A 628 25.16 -28.59 4.06
C ASP A 628 24.12 -28.52 2.93
N GLY A 629 23.34 -27.42 2.86
CA GLY A 629 22.29 -27.24 1.86
C GLY A 629 20.97 -27.93 2.20
N VAL A 630 20.80 -28.41 3.44
CA VAL A 630 19.51 -28.92 3.94
C VAL A 630 18.58 -27.74 4.20
N ILE A 631 17.39 -27.80 3.61
CA ILE A 631 16.37 -26.76 3.67
C ILE A 631 15.31 -27.15 4.69
N LEU A 632 14.93 -26.22 5.57
CA LEU A 632 13.74 -26.34 6.41
C LEU A 632 12.53 -25.84 5.63
N SER A 633 11.61 -26.75 5.33
CA SER A 633 10.37 -26.46 4.64
C SER A 633 9.15 -26.63 5.52
N MET A 634 8.12 -25.88 5.13
CA MET A 634 6.76 -26.03 5.59
C MET A 634 5.97 -26.75 4.49
N THR A 635 5.39 -27.89 4.80
CA THR A 635 4.58 -28.70 3.89
C THR A 635 3.21 -28.97 4.47
N ALA A 636 2.19 -29.18 3.64
CA ALA A 636 0.87 -29.55 4.14
C ALA A 636 0.76 -31.06 4.43
N GLU A 637 0.31 -31.41 5.65
CA GLU A 637 -0.09 -32.77 6.05
C GLU A 637 -1.46 -33.13 5.44
N GLN A 638 -1.86 -34.41 5.57
CA GLN A 638 -3.25 -34.82 5.35
C GLN A 638 -4.18 -34.08 6.32
N GLY A 639 -5.02 -33.21 5.78
CA GLY A 639 -5.92 -32.34 6.56
C GLY A 639 -5.64 -30.85 6.37
N GLY A 640 -4.50 -30.49 5.76
CA GLY A 640 -4.18 -29.11 5.36
C GLY A 640 -3.36 -28.30 6.37
N LEU A 641 -3.07 -28.88 7.54
CA LEU A 641 -2.17 -28.29 8.54
C LEU A 641 -0.72 -28.30 8.05
N ASN A 642 0.07 -27.34 8.51
CA ASN A 642 1.48 -27.27 8.19
C ASN A 642 2.30 -28.22 9.08
N GLU A 643 3.29 -28.86 8.47
CA GLU A 643 4.30 -29.68 9.11
C GLU A 643 5.69 -29.18 8.71
N ILE A 644 6.66 -29.38 9.60
CA ILE A 644 8.08 -29.06 9.35
C ILE A 644 8.76 -30.28 8.73
N THR A 645 9.31 -30.08 7.55
CA THR A 645 10.08 -31.09 6.80
C THR A 645 11.48 -30.57 6.51
N PHE A 646 12.45 -31.48 6.49
CA PHE A 646 13.75 -31.21 5.91
C PHE A 646 13.68 -31.55 4.42
N LEU A 647 14.47 -30.87 3.59
CA LEU A 647 14.69 -31.20 2.18
C LEU A 647 16.18 -31.12 1.86
N SER A 648 16.68 -31.99 0.99
CA SER A 648 18.05 -31.94 0.44
C SER A 648 17.98 -31.75 -1.07
N SER A 649 19.05 -31.21 -1.63
CA SER A 649 19.27 -31.14 -3.07
C SER A 649 19.48 -32.49 -3.74
N ASP A 650 19.81 -33.54 -2.98
CA ASP A 650 19.85 -34.90 -3.50
C ASP A 650 18.44 -35.54 -3.39
N PRO A 651 17.78 -35.82 -4.53
CA PRO A 651 16.41 -36.36 -4.56
C PRO A 651 16.27 -37.72 -3.88
N SER A 652 17.39 -38.44 -3.67
CA SER A 652 17.41 -39.77 -3.06
C SER A 652 17.54 -39.74 -1.53
N SER A 653 17.84 -38.58 -0.91
CA SER A 653 18.28 -38.53 0.48
C SER A 653 17.45 -37.72 1.47
N VAL A 654 16.25 -37.20 1.16
CA VAL A 654 15.42 -36.60 2.22
C VAL A 654 13.94 -36.97 2.21
N ARG A 655 13.51 -37.59 3.33
CA ARG A 655 12.13 -37.59 3.86
C ARG A 655 12.10 -37.85 5.38
N TYR A 656 12.62 -36.95 6.21
CA TYR A 656 12.28 -36.99 7.63
C TYR A 656 11.31 -35.86 7.93
N SER A 657 10.09 -36.23 8.33
CA SER A 657 9.17 -35.31 9.00
C SER A 657 9.74 -35.02 10.37
N PHE A 658 9.94 -33.75 10.71
CA PHE A 658 10.29 -33.35 12.07
C PHE A 658 9.12 -33.55 13.05
N THR A 659 7.91 -33.60 12.49
CA THR A 659 6.63 -33.59 13.19
C THR A 659 6.26 -34.97 13.71
N SER A 660 5.97 -35.03 15.01
CA SER A 660 5.54 -36.25 15.73
C SER A 660 4.08 -36.20 16.21
N ARG A 661 3.35 -35.10 15.98
CA ARG A 661 2.01 -34.89 16.56
C ARG A 661 0.95 -34.52 15.52
N ARG A 662 -0.01 -35.43 15.31
CA ARG A 662 -1.16 -35.20 14.43
C ARG A 662 -2.05 -34.07 14.96
N GLY A 663 -2.58 -33.26 14.05
CA GLY A 663 -3.59 -32.25 14.37
C GLY A 663 -3.04 -30.93 14.92
N VAL A 664 -1.74 -30.68 14.73
CA VAL A 664 -1.05 -29.45 15.14
C VAL A 664 -0.50 -28.76 13.89
N ASN A 665 -0.60 -27.43 13.83
CA ASN A 665 -0.02 -26.61 12.78
C ASN A 665 1.37 -26.13 13.22
N GLU A 666 2.42 -26.59 12.52
CA GLU A 666 3.81 -26.19 12.77
C GLU A 666 4.38 -25.42 11.58
N SER A 667 5.04 -24.30 11.85
CA SER A 667 5.53 -23.37 10.82
C SER A 667 6.76 -22.61 11.27
N LEU A 668 7.37 -21.83 10.36
CA LEU A 668 8.41 -20.85 10.67
C LEU A 668 9.58 -21.44 11.48
N ALA A 669 10.12 -22.57 11.01
CA ALA A 669 11.24 -23.23 11.66
C ALA A 669 12.59 -22.59 11.28
N LYS A 670 13.51 -22.49 12.23
CA LYS A 670 14.90 -22.04 12.04
C LYS A 670 15.87 -22.98 12.70
N PHE A 671 17.01 -23.19 12.05
CA PHE A 671 18.15 -23.83 12.70
C PHE A 671 18.68 -22.90 13.78
N ILE A 672 18.94 -23.48 14.95
CA ILE A 672 19.63 -22.84 16.07
C ILE A 672 20.81 -23.75 16.48
N PRO A 673 21.80 -23.27 17.25
CA PRO A 673 23.03 -24.04 17.54
C PRO A 673 22.79 -25.43 18.13
N ASP A 674 23.84 -26.26 18.08
CA ASP A 674 23.89 -27.59 18.72
C ASP A 674 22.84 -28.59 18.22
N ASP A 675 22.50 -28.51 16.92
CA ASP A 675 21.47 -29.31 16.26
C ASP A 675 20.08 -29.14 16.90
N TRP A 676 19.73 -27.91 17.26
CA TRP A 676 18.38 -27.57 17.73
C TRP A 676 17.58 -26.86 16.64
N LEU A 677 16.25 -26.89 16.80
CA LEU A 677 15.30 -26.09 16.02
C LEU A 677 14.50 -25.18 16.93
N ALA A 678 14.24 -23.96 16.46
CA ALA A 678 13.18 -23.10 16.97
C ALA A 678 12.05 -23.03 15.93
N PHE A 679 10.80 -23.13 16.36
CA PHE A 679 9.66 -23.15 15.45
C PHE A 679 8.38 -22.64 16.11
N THR A 680 7.39 -22.30 15.29
CA THR A 680 6.06 -21.90 15.73
C THR A 680 5.10 -23.09 15.69
N SER A 681 4.33 -23.30 16.75
CA SER A 681 3.33 -24.38 16.86
C SER A 681 2.08 -23.88 17.56
N ASP A 682 0.91 -24.36 17.13
CA ASP A 682 -0.37 -24.07 17.76
C ASP A 682 -0.82 -25.12 18.80
N GLN A 683 0.06 -26.01 19.24
CA GLN A 683 -0.30 -27.15 20.11
C GLN A 683 -0.91 -26.75 21.48
N THR A 684 -0.82 -25.49 21.88
CA THR A 684 -1.44 -24.93 23.09
C THR A 684 -2.82 -24.31 22.81
N GLY A 685 -3.30 -24.39 21.56
CA GLY A 685 -4.49 -23.72 21.06
C GLY A 685 -4.26 -22.29 20.55
N ARG A 686 -3.00 -21.84 20.47
CA ARG A 686 -2.57 -20.56 19.86
C ARG A 686 -1.13 -20.69 19.38
N SER A 687 -0.72 -19.84 18.43
CA SER A 687 0.68 -19.78 17.99
C SER A 687 1.61 -19.46 19.16
N GLU A 688 2.51 -20.38 19.48
CA GLU A 688 3.60 -20.22 20.43
C GLU A 688 4.92 -20.67 19.79
N VAL A 689 6.03 -20.17 20.33
CA VAL A 689 7.38 -20.58 19.97
C VAL A 689 7.80 -21.76 20.83
N PHE A 690 8.38 -22.76 20.18
CA PHE A 690 8.99 -23.93 20.80
C PHE A 690 10.42 -24.10 20.31
N ILE A 691 11.23 -24.76 21.12
CA ILE A 691 12.52 -25.32 20.70
C ILE A 691 12.55 -26.83 20.90
N SER A 692 13.35 -27.51 20.09
CA SER A 692 13.55 -28.96 20.23
C SER A 692 14.86 -29.41 19.61
N ASP A 693 15.48 -30.40 20.25
CA ASP A 693 16.68 -31.09 19.79
C ASP A 693 16.34 -31.98 18.59
N LEU A 694 17.11 -31.87 17.50
CA LEU A 694 16.97 -32.70 16.30
C LEU A 694 17.17 -34.21 16.57
N LEU A 695 17.97 -34.58 17.57
CA LEU A 695 18.14 -35.99 17.96
C LEU A 695 16.96 -36.52 18.78
N HIS A 696 16.23 -35.62 19.46
CA HIS A 696 15.11 -35.98 20.32
C HIS A 696 13.87 -35.12 19.99
N PRO A 697 13.32 -35.22 18.77
CA PRO A 697 12.22 -34.38 18.32
C PRO A 697 10.88 -34.66 19.03
N SER A 698 10.82 -35.59 19.98
CA SER A 698 9.66 -35.70 20.88
C SER A 698 9.74 -34.72 22.05
N VAL A 699 10.94 -34.25 22.42
CA VAL A 699 11.19 -33.33 23.53
C VAL A 699 11.06 -31.90 23.02
N ARG A 700 9.92 -31.27 23.34
CA ARG A 700 9.62 -29.88 22.98
C ARG A 700 9.64 -29.02 24.23
N ILE A 701 10.35 -27.89 24.17
CA ILE A 701 10.40 -26.90 25.23
C ILE A 701 9.63 -25.68 24.76
N GLN A 702 8.58 -25.31 25.49
CA GLN A 702 7.79 -24.12 25.20
C GLN A 702 8.57 -22.88 25.60
N VAL A 703 8.75 -21.96 24.65
CA VAL A 703 9.51 -20.73 24.84
C VAL A 703 8.60 -19.56 25.19
N SER A 704 7.48 -19.41 24.48
CA SER A 704 6.51 -18.34 24.72
C SER A 704 5.27 -18.88 25.42
N LEU A 705 4.66 -18.06 26.29
CA LEU A 705 3.49 -18.44 27.10
C LEU A 705 2.25 -17.58 26.85
N GLU A 706 2.40 -16.51 26.06
CA GLU A 706 1.36 -15.49 25.80
C GLU A 706 1.22 -15.19 24.31
N GLY A 707 1.60 -16.13 23.45
CA GLY A 707 1.68 -16.00 22.01
C GLY A 707 3.11 -15.74 21.52
N GLY A 708 3.41 -16.28 20.33
CA GLY A 708 4.68 -16.05 19.66
C GLY A 708 4.78 -16.72 18.29
N GLU A 709 5.51 -16.10 17.38
CA GLU A 709 5.80 -16.59 16.03
C GLU A 709 7.14 -16.03 15.51
N GLU A 710 7.57 -16.50 14.34
CA GLU A 710 8.79 -16.02 13.67
C GLU A 710 10.06 -16.05 14.56
N PRO A 711 10.43 -17.20 15.14
CA PRO A 711 11.62 -17.29 15.99
C PRO A 711 12.90 -17.07 15.17
N LEU A 712 13.77 -16.17 15.64
CA LEU A 712 15.07 -15.87 15.03
C LEU A 712 16.14 -15.78 16.12
N TYR A 713 17.12 -16.68 16.07
CA TYR A 713 18.19 -16.76 17.05
C TYR A 713 19.38 -15.88 16.65
N TYR A 714 19.85 -15.08 17.61
CA TYR A 714 21.05 -14.28 17.48
C TYR A 714 22.18 -14.93 18.29
N ALA A 715 23.16 -15.50 17.58
CA ALA A 715 24.18 -16.33 18.20
C ALA A 715 25.15 -15.57 19.11
N SER A 716 25.41 -14.29 18.84
CA SER A 716 26.43 -13.51 19.55
C SER A 716 26.09 -13.24 21.01
N ASP A 717 24.81 -13.20 21.38
CA ASP A 717 24.36 -12.98 22.76
C ASP A 717 23.44 -14.09 23.30
N HIS A 718 23.35 -15.20 22.54
CA HIS A 718 22.50 -16.33 22.83
C HIS A 718 21.01 -16.01 23.04
N THR A 719 20.48 -15.02 22.33
CA THR A 719 19.08 -14.61 22.45
C THR A 719 18.23 -15.15 21.31
N LEU A 720 17.07 -15.72 21.65
CA LEU A 720 16.00 -16.01 20.70
C LEU A 720 15.01 -14.84 20.69
N TYR A 721 14.90 -14.18 19.54
CA TYR A 721 13.88 -13.17 19.28
C TYR A 721 12.67 -13.82 18.64
N PHE A 722 11.48 -13.30 18.91
CA PHE A 722 10.25 -13.75 18.28
C PHE A 722 9.21 -12.64 18.25
N ARG A 723 8.31 -12.66 17.27
CA ARG A 723 7.22 -11.70 17.16
C ARG A 723 6.00 -12.19 17.95
N ASN A 724 5.27 -11.28 18.59
CA ASN A 724 3.94 -11.54 19.14
C ASN A 724 3.03 -10.38 18.72
N GLY A 725 2.29 -10.55 17.62
CA GLY A 725 1.51 -9.46 17.03
C GLY A 725 2.43 -8.31 16.58
N ASN A 726 2.31 -7.16 17.21
CA ASN A 726 3.13 -5.96 16.95
C ASN A 726 4.35 -5.82 17.89
N LYS A 727 4.57 -6.79 18.77
CA LYS A 727 5.67 -6.79 19.75
C LYS A 727 6.81 -7.67 19.26
N LEU A 728 8.03 -7.20 19.46
CA LEU A 728 9.22 -8.05 19.39
C LEU A 728 9.57 -8.48 20.82
N MET A 729 9.64 -9.78 21.02
CA MET A 729 9.99 -10.43 22.27
C MET A 729 11.42 -10.99 22.18
N ALA A 730 12.06 -11.14 23.33
CA ALA A 730 13.38 -11.77 23.43
C ALA A 730 13.46 -12.64 24.69
N ILE A 731 14.22 -13.73 24.57
CA ILE A 731 14.53 -14.64 25.68
C ILE A 731 15.92 -15.22 25.47
N SER A 732 16.73 -15.26 26.54
CA SER A 732 18.05 -15.88 26.49
C SER A 732 17.93 -17.41 26.49
N LEU A 733 18.76 -18.07 25.70
CA LEU A 733 18.88 -19.52 25.64
C LEU A 733 20.30 -19.93 26.04
N THR A 734 20.43 -20.96 26.85
CA THR A 734 21.72 -21.62 27.08
C THR A 734 21.57 -23.11 26.87
N PHE A 735 22.48 -23.68 26.08
CA PHE A 735 22.57 -25.12 25.82
C PHE A 735 23.74 -25.69 26.62
N ASP A 736 23.53 -26.81 27.28
CA ASP A 736 24.60 -27.53 27.97
C ASP A 736 25.15 -28.70 27.14
N ALA A 737 26.28 -29.26 27.58
CA ALA A 737 26.92 -30.40 26.93
C ALA A 737 26.04 -31.67 26.93
N ASN A 738 25.00 -31.72 27.78
CA ASN A 738 24.04 -32.82 27.84
C ASN A 738 22.84 -32.59 26.90
N ARG A 739 22.91 -31.59 26.00
CA ARG A 739 21.82 -31.22 25.08
C ARG A 739 20.53 -30.88 25.84
N THR A 740 20.66 -30.15 26.95
CA THR A 740 19.54 -29.52 27.65
C THR A 740 19.53 -28.03 27.36
N ALA A 741 18.35 -27.46 27.11
CA ALA A 741 18.18 -26.02 26.96
C ALA A 741 17.58 -25.41 28.23
N THR A 742 18.17 -24.32 28.71
CA THR A 742 17.62 -23.48 29.78
C THR A 742 17.14 -22.16 29.19
N LEU A 743 15.94 -21.75 29.58
CA LEU A 743 15.30 -20.51 29.16
C LEU A 743 15.46 -19.43 30.23
N GLY A 744 15.78 -18.21 29.80
CA GLY A 744 15.67 -17.03 30.67
C GLY A 744 14.24 -16.54 30.82
N THR A 745 14.09 -15.27 31.22
CA THR A 745 12.79 -14.59 31.29
C THR A 745 12.50 -13.87 29.98
N ALA A 746 11.35 -14.15 29.37
CA ALA A 746 10.90 -13.43 28.19
C ALA A 746 10.66 -11.95 28.51
N ARG A 747 11.12 -11.05 27.64
CA ARG A 747 10.93 -9.60 27.76
C ARG A 747 10.53 -8.97 26.43
N ILE A 748 9.74 -7.90 26.50
CA ILE A 748 9.43 -7.06 25.34
C ILE A 748 10.69 -6.25 25.01
N ILE A 749 11.14 -6.32 23.76
CA ILE A 749 12.19 -5.45 23.21
C ILE A 749 11.57 -4.15 22.74
N PHE A 750 10.47 -4.24 21.99
CA PHE A 750 9.70 -3.10 21.56
C PHE A 750 8.29 -3.48 21.11
N GLU A 751 7.46 -2.46 20.89
CA GLU A 751 6.15 -2.55 20.25
C GLU A 751 6.10 -1.56 19.07
N ASP A 752 5.51 -1.92 17.93
CA ASP A 752 5.28 -1.02 16.78
C ASP A 752 3.95 -1.31 16.09
N ASP A 753 2.96 -0.45 16.34
CA ASP A 753 1.64 -0.52 15.73
C ASP A 753 1.61 -0.35 14.22
N TYR A 754 2.74 -0.05 13.57
CA TYR A 754 2.88 0.05 12.12
C TYR A 754 3.68 -1.10 11.53
N TRP A 755 4.17 -2.06 12.32
CA TRP A 755 4.88 -3.23 11.81
C TRP A 755 3.96 -4.09 10.97
N VAL A 756 4.35 -4.33 9.71
CA VAL A 756 3.65 -5.17 8.74
C VAL A 756 4.04 -6.63 8.95
N ASN A 757 3.03 -7.46 9.22
CA ASN A 757 3.15 -8.91 9.16
C ASN A 757 3.10 -9.35 7.69
N VAL A 758 4.22 -9.83 7.17
CA VAL A 758 4.37 -10.39 5.81
C VAL A 758 4.30 -11.92 5.87
N PRO A 759 3.90 -12.62 4.78
CA PRO A 759 3.89 -14.08 4.79
C PRO A 759 5.32 -14.64 4.98
N GLY A 760 5.63 -15.21 6.15
CA GLY A 760 6.96 -15.71 6.50
C GLY A 760 7.60 -14.87 7.62
N TYR A 761 8.90 -14.61 7.50
CA TYR A 761 9.63 -13.75 8.44
C TYR A 761 9.48 -12.27 8.07
N SER A 762 9.01 -11.47 9.01
CA SER A 762 8.71 -10.04 8.89
C SER A 762 9.79 -9.13 9.47
N TYR A 763 10.89 -9.70 9.96
CA TYR A 763 12.04 -8.99 10.46
C TYR A 763 13.35 -9.75 10.29
N ASN A 764 14.46 -9.03 10.30
CA ASN A 764 15.83 -9.56 10.41
C ASN A 764 16.61 -8.73 11.44
N ILE A 765 17.74 -9.25 11.91
CA ILE A 765 18.60 -8.59 12.89
C ILE A 765 19.88 -8.10 12.20
N SER A 766 20.31 -6.88 12.53
CA SER A 766 21.59 -6.33 12.09
C SER A 766 22.79 -7.17 12.62
N PRO A 767 23.94 -7.18 11.93
CA PRO A 767 25.10 -7.97 12.35
C PRO A 767 25.66 -7.63 13.73
N ASP A 768 25.39 -6.43 14.25
CA ASP A 768 25.81 -6.01 15.59
C ASP A 768 24.74 -6.26 16.66
N GLY A 769 23.55 -6.72 16.27
CA GLY A 769 22.43 -7.03 17.17
C GLY A 769 21.70 -5.79 17.72
N LYS A 770 21.99 -4.58 17.24
CA LYS A 770 21.44 -3.34 17.83
C LYS A 770 20.19 -2.82 17.13
N GLN A 771 20.01 -3.21 15.88
CA GLN A 771 18.90 -2.80 15.02
C GLN A 771 18.18 -3.99 14.38
N PHE A 772 16.91 -3.78 14.09
CA PHE A 772 16.00 -4.74 13.49
C PHE A 772 15.48 -4.17 12.18
N LEU A 773 15.64 -4.92 11.09
CA LEU A 773 15.09 -4.56 9.78
C LEU A 773 13.64 -4.99 9.74
N LEU A 774 12.73 -4.07 9.46
CA LEU A 774 11.27 -4.30 9.48
C LEU A 774 10.63 -3.69 8.23
N VAL A 775 9.42 -4.14 7.89
CA VAL A 775 8.51 -3.41 7.00
C VAL A 775 7.52 -2.63 7.86
N ARG A 776 7.46 -1.31 7.69
CA ARG A 776 6.55 -0.42 8.41
C ARG A 776 5.53 0.18 7.46
N SER A 777 4.24 -0.01 7.77
CA SER A 777 3.11 0.35 6.91
C SER A 777 3.02 1.87 6.70
N GLU A 778 2.69 2.29 5.48
CA GLU A 778 2.24 3.66 5.20
C GLU A 778 0.70 3.77 5.17
N GLY A 779 0.01 2.64 5.18
CA GLY A 779 -1.44 2.60 5.13
C GLY A 779 -2.09 2.96 6.46
N LYS A 780 -3.27 3.58 6.38
CA LYS A 780 -4.17 3.68 7.54
C LYS A 780 -4.47 2.27 8.04
N ARG A 781 -4.40 2.07 9.36
CA ARG A 781 -4.74 0.81 10.04
C ARG A 781 -6.12 0.81 10.67
N GLU A 782 -6.71 1.98 10.78
CA GLU A 782 -8.07 2.22 11.25
C GLU A 782 -8.63 3.49 10.63
N THR A 783 -9.93 3.69 10.76
CA THR A 783 -10.64 4.88 10.31
C THR A 783 -11.82 5.18 11.23
N THR A 784 -12.09 6.45 11.46
CA THR A 784 -13.31 6.94 12.11
C THR A 784 -14.38 7.34 11.11
N GLU A 785 -14.24 6.89 9.86
CA GLU A 785 -15.14 7.27 8.78
C GLU A 785 -15.46 6.08 7.88
N ILE A 786 -16.75 5.84 7.65
CA ILE A 786 -17.28 4.94 6.62
C ILE A 786 -17.98 5.80 5.58
N LYS A 787 -17.52 5.73 4.33
CA LYS A 787 -18.14 6.41 3.20
C LYS A 787 -19.34 5.62 2.71
N VAL A 788 -20.39 6.32 2.33
CA VAL A 788 -21.59 5.76 1.73
C VAL A 788 -21.83 6.44 0.39
N LEU A 789 -22.04 5.64 -0.65
CA LEU A 789 -22.45 6.11 -1.96
C LEU A 789 -23.83 5.54 -2.27
N GLN A 790 -24.82 6.40 -2.45
CA GLN A 790 -26.20 6.01 -2.77
C GLN A 790 -26.56 6.55 -4.15
N ASN A 791 -27.14 5.70 -4.99
CA ASN A 791 -27.85 6.19 -6.16
C ASN A 791 -29.04 7.02 -5.65
N SER A 792 -29.20 8.24 -6.16
CA SER A 792 -30.40 9.03 -5.87
C SER A 792 -31.60 8.23 -6.41
N ASN A 793 -32.62 8.00 -5.60
CA ASN A 793 -33.87 7.37 -6.03
C ASN A 793 -34.71 8.28 -6.91
#